data_AF-A0A159YZE7-F1
#
_entry.id   AF-A0A159YZE7-F1
#
_cell.length_a   1.000
_cell.length_b   1.000
_cell.length_c   1.000
_cell.angle_alpha   90.00
_cell.angle_beta   90.00
_cell.angle_gamma   90.00
#
_symmetry.space_group_name_H-M   'P 1'
#
loop_
_entity.id
_entity.type
_entity.pdbx_description
1 polymer ?
#
loop_
_entity_poly.entity_id
_entity_poly.type
_entity_poly.pdbx_seq_one_letter_code
_entity_poly.pdbx_strand_id
1 'polypeptide(L)'
;MPAHTPLIAGVPPARIAALAEWEATAYAAARPKSRAALAEGAGAWLDGVPMHWMRDWPQPFPMVVARASGAQIEDIDGHVLDDFCLGDTGSMFGHSPAPVAKAIRQQARRGLTTMLPGMDALAVGALLQQRFGPLHWQIATTATDANRFALRVARAVTGRRKVLVFSGCYHGTVDEAMVQLVDGQTVARPGLVGQAADLTQTAVAVEFNDLTAVEEALKAGDIAAVLAEPVMTNACMVLPDPGFHEALRRLASDYGALLILDETHTQSSGLGGYSRRHGLQPDMFVVGKCIAGGIPAAAWGMTSEVAARLHAYNDTRPAGAFRHGHHPVGQPDAVRRPARHAGRGDDAQGLRPDGRGRGAAGGGAGRRHRPTQRALACAARRRAGGVHLSPRPPAQRDRGGGGPSPCAGGGGPCRAAEPRLPDRAVPQHDACQPGDQRQADRPADRHLRYRTGRAFRVKDHPMTHSPSGSTLAEAEAFLAAHPEIEAFDIVLTDANGIGRGKIIRRHELPGLYAGGRHLPISILGLDICGEDVHETGLIWDQGDGDLRAWPIPGTLKPLHGTSPARGEVLMSMYHLDGAVMTSDPRHALQRQVDAMAAEGLHPAGAFELEFFLLDPKLDDHGRAQPAAAVLDGRRSLKTEVYSVDHLHGMEPLFSQIYAAARAADIQAETVISEYAPGQYELTLHYRTDVMQAADDLIRLKRIVRLQARRFGVTACFMAKPIEDYAGSGMHFHVSLLDGAGRNVFAEAQEGQWTDTILHALGGLRQTMGEAMLVFAPHANSWRRFANQSYAPVSPSWGVNNRSVALRIPAGDLRARRIEHRPSGVDANPYLVAATVLAGIRHGLANRINPGPETTGNGYAGEDAGGQGGGAPAMPGDWREAIRAAQGSAFLAEALGPDMHRTFCAIKAAEHARVARTIADVDYDLYLHTV
;
A
#
# COMPACT_ATOMS: atom_id res chain seq x y z
N MET A 1 -43.01 -45.75 44.69
CA MET A 1 -43.00 -44.41 44.06
C MET A 1 -42.63 -44.58 42.60
N PRO A 2 -43.17 -43.78 41.66
CA PRO A 2 -42.67 -43.80 40.28
C PRO A 2 -41.21 -43.34 40.27
N ALA A 3 -40.36 -43.95 39.43
CA ALA A 3 -38.98 -43.51 39.29
C ALA A 3 -38.97 -42.09 38.70
N HIS A 4 -38.31 -41.15 39.37
CA HIS A 4 -38.08 -39.82 38.80
C HIS A 4 -37.21 -39.97 37.55
N THR A 5 -37.74 -39.65 36.38
CA THR A 5 -36.96 -39.54 35.16
C THR A 5 -35.81 -38.57 35.41
N PRO A 6 -34.54 -38.99 35.29
CA PRO A 6 -33.41 -38.14 35.65
C PRO A 6 -33.41 -36.88 34.78
N LEU A 7 -33.38 -35.71 35.41
CA LEU A 7 -33.36 -34.41 34.72
C LEU A 7 -31.93 -33.88 34.65
N ILE A 8 -31.52 -33.40 33.48
CA ILE A 8 -30.24 -32.72 33.29
C ILE A 8 -30.52 -31.22 33.36
N ALA A 9 -29.97 -30.53 34.37
CA ALA A 9 -30.25 -29.12 34.65
C ALA A 9 -31.76 -28.76 34.67
N GLY A 10 -32.61 -29.67 35.15
CA GLY A 10 -34.07 -29.50 35.19
C GLY A 10 -34.81 -29.86 33.88
N VAL A 11 -34.10 -30.23 32.81
CA VAL A 11 -34.69 -30.60 31.51
C VAL A 11 -34.71 -32.13 31.34
N PRO A 12 -35.81 -32.73 30.83
CA PRO A 12 -35.84 -34.15 30.49
C PRO A 12 -34.86 -34.49 29.35
N PRO A 13 -34.00 -35.52 29.48
CA PRO A 13 -33.00 -35.88 28.47
C PRO A 13 -33.59 -36.12 27.07
N ALA A 14 -34.79 -36.70 26.98
CA ALA A 14 -35.49 -36.88 25.70
C ALA A 14 -35.82 -35.56 24.98
N ARG A 15 -36.04 -34.46 25.72
CA ARG A 15 -36.25 -33.12 25.15
C ARG A 15 -34.94 -32.49 24.67
N ILE A 16 -33.83 -32.76 25.36
CA ILE A 16 -32.48 -32.34 24.93
C ILE A 16 -32.12 -33.07 23.63
N ALA A 17 -32.32 -34.39 23.58
CA ALA A 17 -32.08 -35.19 22.38
C ALA A 17 -32.94 -34.74 21.18
N ALA A 18 -34.24 -34.47 21.40
CA ALA A 18 -35.13 -33.97 20.34
C ALA A 18 -34.72 -32.58 19.80
N LEU A 19 -34.19 -31.71 20.67
CA LEU A 19 -33.65 -30.41 20.23
C LEU A 19 -32.33 -30.58 19.46
N ALA A 20 -31.44 -31.45 19.93
CA ALA A 20 -30.16 -31.74 19.27
C ALA A 20 -30.37 -32.34 17.87
N GLU A 21 -31.31 -33.27 17.69
CA GLU A 21 -31.66 -33.84 16.38
C GLU A 21 -32.25 -32.80 15.41
N TRP A 22 -33.02 -31.85 15.93
CA TRP A 22 -33.59 -30.75 15.15
C TRP A 22 -32.52 -29.76 14.70
N GLU A 23 -31.64 -29.32 15.60
CA GLU A 23 -30.50 -28.46 15.27
C GLU A 23 -29.52 -29.17 14.32
N ALA A 24 -29.26 -30.46 14.54
CA ALA A 24 -28.46 -31.29 13.65
C ALA A 24 -29.03 -31.33 12.23
N THR A 25 -30.35 -31.50 12.10
CA THR A 25 -31.06 -31.49 10.82
C THR A 25 -31.00 -30.12 10.15
N ALA A 26 -31.18 -29.03 10.91
CA ALA A 26 -31.12 -27.66 10.40
C ALA A 26 -29.71 -27.29 9.91
N TYR A 27 -28.68 -27.55 10.73
CA TYR A 27 -27.28 -27.37 10.38
C TYR A 27 -26.90 -28.17 9.12
N ALA A 28 -27.34 -29.42 9.04
CA ALA A 28 -27.10 -30.29 7.90
C ALA A 28 -27.73 -29.77 6.60
N ALA A 29 -28.95 -29.25 6.65
CA ALA A 29 -29.63 -28.65 5.50
C ALA A 29 -28.99 -27.32 5.07
N ALA A 30 -28.44 -26.56 6.02
CA ALA A 30 -27.75 -25.29 5.75
C ALA A 30 -26.35 -25.46 5.13
N ARG A 31 -25.71 -26.63 5.27
CA ARG A 31 -24.30 -26.87 4.85
C ARG A 31 -24.10 -28.05 3.88
N PRO A 32 -24.78 -28.07 2.72
CA PRO A 32 -24.68 -29.17 1.75
C PRO A 32 -23.28 -29.32 1.13
N LYS A 33 -22.53 -28.23 0.89
CA LYS A 33 -21.19 -28.29 0.29
C LYS A 33 -20.16 -28.80 1.28
N SER A 34 -20.18 -28.34 2.54
CA SER A 34 -19.30 -28.87 3.60
C SER A 34 -19.51 -30.37 3.79
N ARG A 35 -20.77 -30.83 3.78
CA ARG A 35 -21.13 -32.25 3.80
C ARG A 35 -20.57 -33.02 2.60
N ALA A 36 -20.74 -32.50 1.38
CA ALA A 36 -20.23 -33.13 0.16
C ALA A 36 -18.69 -33.18 0.13
N ALA A 37 -18.01 -32.08 0.46
CA ALA A 37 -16.56 -31.98 0.48
C ALA A 37 -15.92 -32.96 1.48
N LEU A 38 -16.53 -33.19 2.64
CA LEU A 38 -16.08 -34.20 3.60
C LEU A 38 -16.34 -35.64 3.11
N ALA A 39 -17.45 -35.89 2.41
CA ALA A 39 -17.76 -37.20 1.84
C ALA A 39 -16.88 -37.57 0.62
N GLU A 40 -16.51 -36.59 -0.20
CA GLU A 40 -15.76 -36.79 -1.45
C GLU A 40 -14.24 -36.63 -1.27
N GLY A 41 -13.79 -35.65 -0.50
CA GLY A 41 -12.39 -35.21 -0.46
C GLY A 41 -11.59 -35.62 0.78
N ALA A 42 -12.24 -36.03 1.87
CA ALA A 42 -11.56 -36.21 3.16
C ALA A 42 -10.95 -37.61 3.40
N GLY A 43 -11.14 -38.58 2.50
CA GLY A 43 -10.74 -39.98 2.69
C GLY A 43 -9.24 -40.25 2.85
N ALA A 44 -8.38 -39.25 2.65
CA ALA A 44 -6.94 -39.33 2.96
C ALA A 44 -6.63 -39.05 4.45
N TRP A 45 -7.59 -38.53 5.22
CA TRP A 45 -7.46 -38.23 6.64
C TRP A 45 -8.18 -39.27 7.50
N LEU A 46 -7.56 -39.65 8.62
CA LEU A 46 -8.24 -40.46 9.63
C LEU A 46 -9.50 -39.74 10.11
N ASP A 47 -10.62 -40.45 10.16
CA ASP A 47 -11.93 -39.92 10.55
C ASP A 47 -12.44 -38.72 9.72
N GLY A 48 -11.83 -38.44 8.56
CA GLY A 48 -12.21 -37.35 7.66
C GLY A 48 -11.75 -35.95 8.10
N VAL A 49 -10.82 -35.85 9.05
CA VAL A 49 -10.32 -34.56 9.58
C VAL A 49 -8.80 -34.60 9.81
N PRO A 50 -8.06 -33.49 9.59
CA PRO A 50 -6.62 -33.45 9.81
C PRO A 50 -6.23 -33.58 11.29
N MET A 51 -7.16 -33.34 12.22
CA MET A 51 -7.02 -33.60 13.65
C MET A 51 -8.34 -34.15 14.19
N HIS A 52 -8.30 -35.33 14.83
CA HIS A 52 -9.50 -36.08 15.25
C HIS A 52 -10.47 -35.25 16.12
N TRP A 53 -9.95 -34.42 17.03
CA TRP A 53 -10.74 -33.59 17.94
C TRP A 53 -11.65 -32.56 17.25
N MET A 54 -11.44 -32.30 15.95
CA MET A 54 -12.37 -31.48 15.16
C MET A 54 -13.78 -32.10 15.07
N ARG A 55 -13.92 -33.39 15.41
CA ARG A 55 -15.20 -34.11 15.54
C ARG A 55 -15.79 -34.14 16.95
N ASP A 56 -15.08 -33.64 17.96
CA ASP A 56 -15.59 -33.56 19.34
C ASP A 56 -16.55 -32.38 19.53
N TRP A 57 -16.61 -31.48 18.54
CA TRP A 57 -17.58 -30.39 18.46
C TRP A 57 -18.99 -30.96 18.23
N PRO A 58 -20.04 -30.44 18.89
CA PRO A 58 -21.39 -31.03 18.89
C PRO A 58 -22.17 -30.89 17.55
N GLN A 59 -21.50 -30.50 16.48
CA GLN A 59 -22.04 -30.37 15.13
C GLN A 59 -22.01 -31.72 14.39
N PRO A 60 -23.02 -32.09 13.59
CA PRO A 60 -23.07 -33.40 12.91
C PRO A 60 -21.90 -33.70 11.98
N PHE A 61 -21.23 -32.67 11.47
CA PHE A 61 -19.98 -32.73 10.72
C PHE A 61 -19.33 -31.33 10.76
N PRO A 62 -17.99 -31.22 10.72
CA PRO A 62 -17.31 -29.92 10.69
C PRO A 62 -17.75 -29.06 9.49
N MET A 63 -17.92 -27.75 9.71
CA MET A 63 -18.00 -26.81 8.60
C MET A 63 -16.64 -26.73 7.90
N VAL A 64 -16.62 -26.68 6.57
CA VAL A 64 -15.37 -26.50 5.81
C VAL A 64 -15.15 -25.02 5.60
N VAL A 65 -14.13 -24.46 6.25
CA VAL A 65 -13.81 -23.03 6.20
C VAL A 65 -13.29 -22.64 4.82
N ALA A 66 -13.88 -21.60 4.22
CA ALA A 66 -13.40 -20.98 2.98
C ALA A 66 -12.33 -19.91 3.26
N ARG A 67 -12.57 -19.05 4.26
CA ARG A 67 -11.66 -17.96 4.66
C ARG A 67 -11.95 -17.48 6.08
N ALA A 68 -10.98 -16.82 6.72
CA ALA A 68 -11.16 -16.18 8.02
C ALA A 68 -10.34 -14.88 8.12
N SER A 69 -10.93 -13.84 8.71
CA SER A 69 -10.33 -12.51 8.84
C SER A 69 -10.93 -11.76 10.03
N GLY A 70 -10.09 -11.12 10.84
CA GLY A 70 -10.55 -10.43 12.05
C GLY A 70 -11.24 -11.41 13.01
N ALA A 71 -12.42 -11.07 13.52
CA ALA A 71 -13.20 -11.97 14.37
C ALA A 71 -14.16 -12.89 13.60
N GLN A 72 -14.03 -13.02 12.27
CA GLN A 72 -15.00 -13.72 11.42
C GLN A 72 -14.42 -14.89 10.63
N ILE A 73 -15.23 -15.92 10.49
CA ILE A 73 -15.02 -17.12 9.66
C ILE A 73 -16.13 -17.17 8.60
N GLU A 74 -15.79 -17.51 7.36
CA GLU A 74 -16.75 -17.86 6.32
C GLU A 74 -16.54 -19.32 5.90
N ASP A 75 -17.59 -20.12 5.86
CA ASP A 75 -17.57 -21.49 5.34
C ASP A 75 -17.81 -21.55 3.82
N ILE A 76 -17.47 -22.67 3.19
CA ILE A 76 -17.64 -22.85 1.73
C ILE A 76 -19.11 -22.81 1.29
N ASP A 77 -20.05 -23.04 2.21
CA ASP A 77 -21.48 -22.93 1.95
C ASP A 77 -21.90 -21.45 1.78
N GLY A 78 -21.24 -20.54 2.48
CA GLY A 78 -21.34 -19.09 2.34
C GLY A 78 -21.82 -18.38 3.62
N HIS A 79 -21.85 -19.08 4.76
CA HIS A 79 -22.24 -18.50 6.04
C HIS A 79 -21.05 -17.78 6.67
N VAL A 80 -21.23 -16.50 7.00
CA VAL A 80 -20.29 -15.74 7.84
C VAL A 80 -20.69 -15.89 9.30
N LEU A 81 -19.73 -16.24 10.14
CA LEU A 81 -19.88 -16.49 11.57
C LEU A 81 -18.91 -15.62 12.37
N ASP A 82 -19.39 -15.01 13.44
CA ASP A 82 -18.53 -14.35 14.44
C ASP A 82 -17.89 -15.41 15.35
N ASP A 83 -16.57 -15.55 15.28
CA ASP A 83 -15.80 -16.55 16.01
C ASP A 83 -15.37 -16.02 17.39
N PHE A 84 -16.20 -16.28 18.39
CA PHE A 84 -15.90 -15.99 19.80
C PHE A 84 -14.84 -16.92 20.42
N CYS A 85 -14.45 -18.02 19.74
CA CYS A 85 -13.41 -18.94 20.18
C CYS A 85 -12.00 -18.49 19.69
N LEU A 86 -11.97 -17.73 18.59
CA LEU A 86 -10.75 -17.24 17.92
C LEU A 86 -9.73 -18.37 17.70
N GLY A 87 -10.21 -19.48 17.12
CA GLY A 87 -9.42 -20.69 16.90
C GLY A 87 -8.79 -21.25 18.17
N ASP A 88 -9.59 -21.47 19.22
CA ASP A 88 -9.14 -21.89 20.56
C ASP A 88 -7.99 -21.00 21.08
N THR A 89 -8.21 -19.68 21.08
CA THR A 89 -7.21 -18.64 21.41
C THR A 89 -5.91 -18.65 20.56
N GLY A 90 -5.84 -19.41 19.45
CA GLY A 90 -4.75 -19.29 18.48
C GLY A 90 -4.74 -17.93 17.76
N SER A 91 -5.92 -17.39 17.48
CA SER A 91 -6.18 -16.15 16.73
C SER A 91 -6.68 -14.99 17.62
N MET A 92 -6.25 -14.87 18.89
CA MET A 92 -6.74 -13.79 19.78
C MET A 92 -6.55 -12.35 19.24
N PHE A 93 -5.63 -12.15 18.30
CA PHE A 93 -5.42 -10.87 17.61
C PHE A 93 -6.24 -10.73 16.31
N GLY A 94 -7.27 -11.57 16.15
CA GLY A 94 -8.00 -11.82 14.92
C GLY A 94 -7.34 -12.88 14.03
N HIS A 95 -8.12 -13.46 13.14
CA HIS A 95 -7.66 -14.30 12.04
C HIS A 95 -6.91 -13.45 11.00
N SER A 96 -5.84 -14.03 10.45
CA SER A 96 -4.99 -13.42 9.42
C SER A 96 -4.53 -11.95 9.65
N PRO A 97 -3.99 -11.56 10.83
CA PRO A 97 -3.69 -10.15 11.10
C PRO A 97 -2.69 -9.57 10.09
N ALA A 98 -3.07 -8.48 9.40
CA ALA A 98 -2.24 -7.85 8.37
C ALA A 98 -0.78 -7.53 8.80
N PRO A 99 -0.48 -7.14 10.06
CA PRO A 99 0.90 -7.00 10.52
C PRO A 99 1.71 -8.31 10.50
N VAL A 100 1.07 -9.45 10.78
CA VAL A 100 1.66 -10.79 10.85
C VAL A 100 1.78 -11.40 9.45
N ALA A 101 0.72 -11.34 8.64
CA ALA A 101 0.73 -11.78 7.24
C ALA A 101 1.84 -11.09 6.43
N LYS A 102 2.09 -9.80 6.68
CA LYS A 102 3.22 -9.07 6.08
C LYS A 102 4.59 -9.59 6.54
N ALA A 103 4.74 -9.97 7.80
CA ALA A 103 6.00 -10.54 8.32
C ALA A 103 6.29 -11.92 7.71
N ILE A 104 5.28 -12.80 7.66
CA ILE A 104 5.38 -14.13 7.04
C ILE A 104 5.83 -14.01 5.57
N ARG A 105 5.16 -13.14 4.78
CA ARG A 105 5.52 -12.92 3.36
C ARG A 105 6.94 -12.35 3.19
N GLN A 106 7.40 -11.52 4.13
CA GLN A 106 8.76 -11.00 4.11
C GLN A 106 9.81 -12.09 4.44
N GLN A 107 9.52 -12.99 5.38
CA GLN A 107 10.44 -14.07 5.76
C GLN A 107 10.45 -15.25 4.78
N ALA A 108 9.33 -15.54 4.12
CA ALA A 108 9.30 -16.54 3.05
C ALA A 108 10.33 -16.26 1.94
N ARG A 109 10.56 -14.98 1.61
CA ARG A 109 11.58 -14.51 0.65
C ARG A 109 13.03 -14.52 1.21
N ARG A 110 13.28 -15.04 2.42
CA ARG A 110 14.59 -15.07 3.10
C ARG A 110 15.08 -16.47 3.49
N GLY A 111 14.25 -17.49 3.31
CA GLY A 111 14.47 -18.85 3.80
C GLY A 111 13.70 -19.07 5.10
N LEU A 112 12.70 -19.96 5.07
CA LEU A 112 11.83 -20.20 6.23
C LEU A 112 12.58 -20.84 7.40
N THR A 113 13.55 -21.74 7.15
CA THR A 113 14.42 -22.34 8.17
C THR A 113 15.87 -22.37 7.72
N THR A 114 16.79 -22.28 8.67
CA THR A 114 18.25 -22.16 8.46
C THR A 114 19.09 -22.91 9.49
N MET A 115 18.44 -23.59 10.45
CA MET A 115 19.06 -24.16 11.66
C MET A 115 19.83 -23.16 12.56
N LEU A 116 19.83 -21.86 12.26
CA LEU A 116 20.67 -20.84 12.87
C LEU A 116 19.88 -19.54 13.19
N PRO A 117 20.23 -18.83 14.27
CA PRO A 117 19.53 -17.61 14.66
C PRO A 117 19.77 -16.46 13.68
N GLY A 118 18.68 -15.83 13.23
CA GLY A 118 18.73 -14.54 12.52
C GLY A 118 18.68 -13.35 13.48
N MET A 119 18.96 -12.14 12.97
CA MET A 119 18.88 -10.88 13.75
C MET A 119 17.50 -10.68 14.41
N ASP A 120 16.44 -11.10 13.73
CA ASP A 120 15.07 -11.03 14.21
C ASP A 120 14.82 -11.90 15.47
N ALA A 121 15.50 -13.04 15.60
CA ALA A 121 15.44 -13.88 16.81
C ALA A 121 16.08 -13.20 18.03
N LEU A 122 17.19 -12.48 17.84
CA LEU A 122 17.82 -11.67 18.91
C LEU A 122 16.87 -10.56 19.40
N ALA A 123 16.14 -9.93 18.47
CA ALA A 123 15.14 -8.91 18.80
C ALA A 123 13.91 -9.50 19.52
N VAL A 124 13.50 -10.73 19.20
CA VAL A 124 12.40 -11.44 19.90
C VAL A 124 12.78 -11.74 21.35
N GLY A 125 14.01 -12.18 21.64
CA GLY A 125 14.47 -12.42 23.02
C GLY A 125 14.34 -11.18 23.93
N ALA A 126 14.74 -10.01 23.44
CA ALA A 126 14.59 -8.75 24.16
C ALA A 126 13.10 -8.34 24.35
N LEU A 127 12.26 -8.59 23.35
CA LEU A 127 10.81 -8.32 23.44
C LEU A 127 10.12 -9.26 24.45
N LEU A 128 10.52 -10.53 24.54
CA LEU A 128 10.03 -11.46 25.57
C LEU A 128 10.41 -10.98 26.97
N GLN A 129 11.65 -10.54 27.19
CA GLN A 129 12.08 -9.95 28.47
C GLN A 129 11.30 -8.68 28.83
N GLN A 130 11.11 -7.77 27.87
CA GLN A 130 10.30 -6.57 28.07
C GLN A 130 8.83 -6.90 28.38
N ARG A 131 8.30 -8.00 27.85
CA ARG A 131 6.89 -8.41 27.95
C ARG A 131 6.57 -9.18 29.23
N PHE A 132 7.29 -10.26 29.51
CA PHE A 132 6.94 -11.25 30.54
C PHE A 132 7.92 -11.27 31.73
N GLY A 133 9.08 -10.61 31.63
CA GLY A 133 10.05 -10.49 32.72
C GLY A 133 11.45 -11.02 32.37
N PRO A 134 12.46 -10.79 33.25
CA PRO A 134 13.88 -10.99 32.98
C PRO A 134 14.33 -12.46 33.03
N LEU A 135 13.63 -13.34 32.31
CA LEU A 135 13.95 -14.75 32.17
C LEU A 135 14.93 -15.01 31.01
N HIS A 136 15.56 -16.18 31.02
CA HIS A 136 16.37 -16.72 29.92
C HIS A 136 15.46 -17.53 28.99
N TRP A 137 15.17 -16.97 27.82
CA TRP A 137 14.14 -17.47 26.90
C TRP A 137 14.65 -18.48 25.89
N GLN A 138 13.77 -19.42 25.52
CA GLN A 138 13.89 -20.42 24.46
C GLN A 138 12.56 -20.47 23.67
N ILE A 139 12.58 -21.04 22.47
CA ILE A 139 11.43 -21.08 21.53
C ILE A 139 11.07 -22.54 21.23
N ALA A 140 9.79 -22.83 21.03
CA ALA A 140 9.28 -24.13 20.62
C ALA A 140 8.15 -24.00 19.59
N THR A 141 7.69 -25.10 18.98
CA THR A 141 6.57 -25.11 18.01
C THR A 141 5.21 -24.90 18.68
N THR A 142 5.02 -25.48 19.87
CA THR A 142 3.75 -25.52 20.58
C THR A 142 3.95 -25.35 22.10
N ALA A 143 2.87 -25.05 22.83
CA ALA A 143 2.88 -25.06 24.29
C ALA A 143 3.20 -26.47 24.85
N THR A 144 2.69 -27.53 24.20
CA THR A 144 3.08 -28.92 24.48
C THR A 144 4.60 -29.10 24.48
N ASP A 145 5.26 -28.65 23.41
CA ASP A 145 6.72 -28.73 23.27
C ASP A 145 7.41 -27.95 24.40
N ALA A 146 7.00 -26.70 24.62
CA ALA A 146 7.55 -25.82 25.65
C ALA A 146 7.47 -26.42 27.06
N ASN A 147 6.31 -26.96 27.44
CA ASN A 147 6.11 -27.70 28.69
C ASN A 147 7.00 -28.96 28.75
N ARG A 148 7.06 -29.75 27.67
CA ARG A 148 7.91 -30.94 27.57
C ARG A 148 9.40 -30.62 27.75
N PHE A 149 9.89 -29.47 27.30
CA PHE A 149 11.26 -29.02 27.56
C PHE A 149 11.45 -28.46 28.98
N ALA A 150 10.47 -27.70 29.51
CA ALA A 150 10.52 -27.17 30.86
C ALA A 150 10.61 -28.28 31.92
N LEU A 151 9.77 -29.31 31.85
CA LEU A 151 9.82 -30.47 32.77
C LEU A 151 11.13 -31.25 32.66
N ARG A 152 11.73 -31.33 31.46
CA ARG A 152 13.04 -31.97 31.26
C ARG A 152 14.19 -31.18 31.89
N VAL A 153 14.12 -29.85 31.88
CA VAL A 153 15.06 -29.00 32.64
C VAL A 153 14.83 -29.16 34.14
N ALA A 154 13.59 -29.09 34.60
CA ALA A 154 13.25 -29.22 36.03
C ALA A 154 13.80 -30.51 36.64
N ARG A 155 13.57 -31.67 36.01
CA ARG A 155 14.15 -32.96 36.45
C ARG A 155 15.68 -32.94 36.45
N ALA A 156 16.30 -32.36 35.42
CA ALA A 156 17.75 -32.29 35.31
C ALA A 156 18.42 -31.42 36.38
N VAL A 157 17.79 -30.32 36.81
CA VAL A 157 18.35 -29.40 37.82
C VAL A 157 17.92 -29.69 39.26
N THR A 158 16.99 -30.63 39.47
CA THR A 158 16.55 -31.09 40.80
C THR A 158 16.99 -32.53 41.13
N GLY A 159 17.30 -33.34 40.12
CA GLY A 159 17.55 -34.78 40.27
C GLY A 159 16.29 -35.61 40.55
N ARG A 160 15.10 -34.99 40.52
CA ARG A 160 13.83 -35.60 40.89
C ARG A 160 13.06 -36.13 39.68
N ARG A 161 12.07 -37.01 39.91
CA ARG A 161 11.43 -37.82 38.85
C ARG A 161 9.98 -37.47 38.57
N LYS A 162 9.17 -37.20 39.61
CA LYS A 162 7.76 -36.84 39.44
C LYS A 162 7.57 -35.36 39.09
N VAL A 163 6.38 -35.02 38.62
CA VAL A 163 5.88 -33.64 38.48
C VAL A 163 4.49 -33.57 39.14
N LEU A 164 4.12 -32.44 39.74
CA LEU A 164 2.79 -32.22 40.29
C LEU A 164 1.99 -31.40 39.28
N VAL A 165 0.76 -31.83 39.00
CA VAL A 165 -0.21 -31.11 38.16
C VAL A 165 -1.54 -31.00 38.91
N PHE A 166 -2.35 -30.03 38.53
CA PHE A 166 -3.71 -29.90 39.03
C PHE A 166 -4.69 -30.73 38.18
N SER A 167 -5.61 -31.42 38.87
CA SER A 167 -6.72 -32.16 38.28
C SER A 167 -7.52 -31.23 37.36
N GLY A 168 -7.82 -31.67 36.12
CA GLY A 168 -8.54 -30.85 35.14
C GLY A 168 -7.70 -29.86 34.30
N CYS A 169 -6.55 -29.38 34.78
CA CYS A 169 -5.66 -28.48 33.99
C CYS A 169 -5.16 -29.14 32.69
N TYR A 170 -4.79 -28.34 31.68
CA TYR A 170 -4.35 -28.84 30.37
C TYR A 170 -3.09 -28.14 29.85
N HIS A 171 -1.98 -28.89 29.82
CA HIS A 171 -0.65 -28.41 29.44
C HIS A 171 -0.21 -28.87 28.04
N GLY A 172 -1.18 -29.05 27.15
CA GLY A 172 -0.98 -29.69 25.85
C GLY A 172 -0.86 -31.21 25.96
N THR A 173 -0.44 -31.87 24.87
CA THR A 173 -0.21 -33.32 24.79
C THR A 173 1.14 -33.75 25.39
N VAL A 174 1.39 -33.32 26.63
CA VAL A 174 2.51 -33.78 27.45
C VAL A 174 2.04 -34.95 28.30
N ASP A 175 2.70 -36.09 28.16
CA ASP A 175 2.33 -37.36 28.77
C ASP A 175 2.05 -37.21 30.28
N GLU A 176 2.93 -36.52 31.01
CA GLU A 176 2.81 -36.36 32.47
C GLU A 176 1.72 -35.37 32.92
N ALA A 177 1.11 -34.61 32.01
CA ALA A 177 -0.07 -33.80 32.30
C ALA A 177 -1.39 -34.57 32.10
N MET A 178 -1.34 -35.76 31.49
CA MET A 178 -2.51 -36.61 31.22
C MET A 178 -2.88 -37.51 32.40
N VAL A 179 -2.82 -36.96 33.62
CA VAL A 179 -3.34 -37.57 34.85
C VAL A 179 -4.45 -36.73 35.46
N GLN A 180 -5.33 -37.39 36.23
CA GLN A 180 -6.45 -36.79 36.94
C GLN A 180 -6.60 -37.44 38.32
N LEU A 181 -7.33 -36.79 39.22
CA LEU A 181 -7.73 -37.38 40.49
C LEU A 181 -9.05 -38.15 40.31
N VAL A 182 -9.12 -39.39 40.82
CA VAL A 182 -10.36 -40.17 40.95
C VAL A 182 -10.33 -40.83 42.33
N ASP A 183 -11.37 -40.61 43.14
CA ASP A 183 -11.48 -41.13 44.51
C ASP A 183 -10.22 -40.87 45.38
N GLY A 184 -9.59 -39.71 45.18
CA GLY A 184 -8.36 -39.30 45.88
C GLY A 184 -7.08 -39.97 45.37
N GLN A 185 -7.13 -40.76 44.29
CA GLN A 185 -5.96 -41.41 43.67
C GLN A 185 -5.61 -40.75 42.33
N THR A 186 -4.30 -40.59 42.07
CA THR A 186 -3.82 -40.16 40.75
C THR A 186 -3.95 -41.31 39.76
N VAL A 187 -4.68 -41.10 38.67
CA VAL A 187 -4.87 -42.07 37.57
C VAL A 187 -4.64 -41.40 36.21
N ALA A 188 -4.32 -42.20 35.18
CA ALA A 188 -4.23 -41.69 33.81
C ALA A 188 -5.62 -41.24 33.29
N ARG A 189 -5.66 -40.16 32.50
CA ARG A 189 -6.91 -39.65 31.90
C ARG A 189 -7.46 -40.61 30.84
N PRO A 190 -8.79 -40.88 30.83
CA PRO A 190 -9.44 -41.54 29.70
C PRO A 190 -9.17 -40.78 28.40
N GLY A 191 -8.84 -41.50 27.32
CA GLY A 191 -8.56 -40.95 25.99
C GLY A 191 -7.09 -40.94 25.57
N LEU A 192 -6.13 -41.12 26.49
CA LEU A 192 -4.71 -41.21 26.10
C LEU A 192 -4.35 -42.60 25.56
N VAL A 193 -4.18 -42.69 24.24
CA VAL A 193 -3.83 -43.93 23.50
C VAL A 193 -2.31 -44.10 23.40
N GLY A 194 -1.82 -45.33 23.59
CA GLY A 194 -0.43 -45.70 23.26
C GLY A 194 0.64 -45.29 24.29
N GLN A 195 0.29 -45.27 25.59
CA GLN A 195 1.18 -44.87 26.68
C GLN A 195 2.47 -45.71 26.73
N ALA A 196 3.63 -45.05 26.76
CA ALA A 196 4.94 -45.71 26.82
C ALA A 196 5.36 -46.12 28.25
N ALA A 197 4.72 -45.55 29.28
CA ALA A 197 4.94 -45.86 30.68
C ALA A 197 3.69 -45.51 31.51
N ASP A 198 3.57 -46.12 32.68
CA ASP A 198 2.58 -45.76 33.70
C ASP A 198 2.86 -44.36 34.26
N LEU A 199 1.94 -43.43 33.97
CA LEU A 199 2.08 -42.01 34.30
C LEU A 199 2.06 -41.73 35.80
N THR A 200 1.47 -42.59 36.63
CA THR A 200 1.43 -42.41 38.09
C THR A 200 2.83 -42.50 38.72
N GLN A 201 3.79 -43.06 37.99
CA GLN A 201 5.19 -43.14 38.41
C GLN A 201 5.98 -41.86 38.10
N THR A 202 5.45 -40.98 37.24
CA THR A 202 6.13 -39.76 36.75
C THR A 202 5.33 -38.47 36.98
N ALA A 203 4.09 -38.56 37.46
CA ALA A 203 3.21 -37.45 37.78
C ALA A 203 2.38 -37.70 39.06
N VAL A 204 1.91 -36.62 39.70
CA VAL A 204 0.93 -36.61 40.80
C VAL A 204 -0.15 -35.58 40.47
N ALA A 205 -1.42 -35.94 40.65
CA ALA A 205 -2.56 -35.04 40.55
C ALA A 205 -3.06 -34.61 41.94
N VAL A 206 -3.42 -33.34 42.10
CA VAL A 206 -4.13 -32.78 43.27
C VAL A 206 -5.21 -31.80 42.80
N GLU A 207 -6.16 -31.43 43.65
CA GLU A 207 -7.20 -30.46 43.28
C GLU A 207 -6.69 -29.01 43.33
N PHE A 208 -7.21 -28.16 42.44
CA PHE A 208 -6.88 -26.74 42.42
C PHE A 208 -7.42 -26.05 43.70
N ASN A 209 -6.70 -25.05 44.19
CA ASN A 209 -6.85 -24.43 45.53
C ASN A 209 -6.56 -25.33 46.76
N ASP A 210 -6.38 -26.66 46.63
CA ASP A 210 -5.98 -27.51 47.78
C ASP A 210 -4.48 -27.45 48.07
N LEU A 211 -4.08 -26.44 48.85
CA LEU A 211 -2.72 -26.29 49.36
C LEU A 211 -2.27 -27.41 50.30
N THR A 212 -3.20 -28.14 50.93
CA THR A 212 -2.88 -29.24 51.86
C THR A 212 -2.42 -30.45 51.06
N ALA A 213 -3.16 -30.82 50.02
CA ALA A 213 -2.76 -31.87 49.09
C ALA A 213 -1.44 -31.54 48.36
N VAL A 214 -1.23 -30.28 47.99
CA VAL A 214 0.07 -29.82 47.44
C VAL A 214 1.21 -30.05 48.43
N GLU A 215 1.05 -29.68 49.70
CA GLU A 215 2.09 -29.87 50.72
C GLU A 215 2.36 -31.36 51.00
N GLU A 216 1.32 -32.19 51.18
CA GLU A 216 1.49 -33.64 51.41
C GLU A 216 2.17 -34.35 50.23
N ALA A 217 1.86 -33.95 48.98
CA ALA A 217 2.56 -34.47 47.81
C ALA A 217 4.05 -34.04 47.80
N LEU A 218 4.35 -32.79 48.13
CA LEU A 218 5.72 -32.26 48.13
C LEU A 218 6.61 -32.86 49.24
N LYS A 219 6.03 -33.26 50.38
CA LYS A 219 6.74 -33.98 51.47
C LYS A 219 7.41 -35.28 51.02
N ALA A 220 6.95 -35.91 49.93
CA ALA A 220 7.58 -37.10 49.35
C ALA A 220 8.98 -36.83 48.76
N GLY A 221 9.33 -35.57 48.47
CA GLY A 221 10.66 -35.16 48.01
C GLY A 221 11.06 -35.59 46.59
N ASP A 222 10.21 -36.34 45.87
CA ASP A 222 10.50 -36.88 44.53
C ASP A 222 9.91 -36.05 43.36
N ILE A 223 9.27 -34.92 43.67
CA ILE A 223 8.63 -33.99 42.74
C ILE A 223 9.62 -32.90 42.29
N ALA A 224 9.94 -32.88 40.99
CA ALA A 224 10.85 -31.93 40.36
C ALA A 224 10.23 -30.54 40.13
N ALA A 225 8.94 -30.50 39.84
CA ALA A 225 8.21 -29.25 39.58
C ALA A 225 6.73 -29.38 39.91
N VAL A 226 6.13 -28.25 40.29
CA VAL A 226 4.70 -27.99 40.22
C VAL A 226 4.42 -27.28 38.90
N LEU A 227 3.59 -27.87 38.05
CA LEU A 227 3.14 -27.28 36.78
C LEU A 227 1.67 -26.85 36.93
N ALA A 228 1.38 -25.58 36.65
CA ALA A 228 0.07 -24.99 36.87
C ALA A 228 -0.30 -23.93 35.83
N GLU A 229 -1.60 -23.84 35.53
CA GLU A 229 -2.18 -22.61 34.98
C GLU A 229 -2.42 -21.62 36.16
N PRO A 230 -2.19 -20.30 36.03
CA PRO A 230 -2.54 -19.34 37.08
C PRO A 230 -4.05 -19.28 37.38
N VAL A 231 -4.88 -19.63 36.39
CA VAL A 231 -6.33 -19.81 36.50
C VAL A 231 -6.62 -21.08 35.73
N MET A 232 -7.27 -22.09 36.33
CA MET A 232 -7.56 -23.34 35.63
C MET A 232 -8.67 -23.11 34.59
N THR A 233 -8.29 -23.01 33.32
CA THR A 233 -9.19 -22.51 32.27
C THR A 233 -10.08 -23.60 31.65
N ASN A 234 -9.55 -24.81 31.42
CA ASN A 234 -10.26 -25.89 30.72
C ASN A 234 -11.47 -26.49 31.47
N ALA A 235 -11.74 -26.03 32.70
CA ALA A 235 -12.89 -26.43 33.51
C ALA A 235 -13.84 -25.24 33.80
N CYS A 236 -14.24 -24.53 32.75
CA CYS A 236 -15.10 -23.33 32.81
C CYS A 236 -14.55 -22.16 33.66
N MET A 237 -13.22 -22.04 33.74
CA MET A 237 -12.46 -21.05 34.54
C MET A 237 -12.68 -21.11 36.06
N VAL A 238 -11.81 -21.86 36.75
CA VAL A 238 -11.68 -21.82 38.22
C VAL A 238 -10.58 -20.84 38.63
N LEU A 239 -10.95 -19.83 39.42
CA LEU A 239 -10.05 -18.79 39.92
C LEU A 239 -9.24 -19.26 41.15
N PRO A 240 -8.02 -18.73 41.36
CA PRO A 240 -7.25 -18.98 42.57
C PRO A 240 -7.92 -18.35 43.80
N ASP A 241 -7.95 -19.10 44.91
CA ASP A 241 -8.41 -18.57 46.20
C ASP A 241 -7.42 -17.52 46.76
N PRO A 242 -7.88 -16.58 47.61
CA PRO A 242 -7.02 -15.53 48.18
C PRO A 242 -5.80 -16.10 48.92
N GLY A 243 -4.59 -15.76 48.46
CA GLY A 243 -3.32 -16.25 49.02
C GLY A 243 -2.83 -17.60 48.44
N PHE A 244 -3.57 -18.21 47.50
CA PHE A 244 -3.21 -19.50 46.91
C PHE A 244 -1.84 -19.48 46.23
N HIS A 245 -1.56 -18.50 45.38
CA HIS A 245 -0.30 -18.46 44.63
C HIS A 245 0.91 -18.14 45.51
N GLU A 246 0.75 -17.29 46.52
CA GLU A 246 1.79 -16.97 47.50
C GLU A 246 2.16 -18.18 48.34
N ALA A 247 1.16 -18.98 48.73
CA ALA A 247 1.38 -20.26 49.40
C ALA A 247 1.98 -21.32 48.47
N LEU A 248 1.49 -21.44 47.23
CA LEU A 248 2.01 -22.36 46.22
C LEU A 248 3.49 -22.10 45.88
N ARG A 249 3.85 -20.82 45.71
CA ARG A 249 5.23 -20.37 45.51
C ARG A 249 6.11 -20.71 46.71
N ARG A 250 5.64 -20.47 47.93
CA ARG A 250 6.37 -20.81 49.16
C ARG A 250 6.59 -22.32 49.25
N LEU A 251 5.53 -23.13 49.15
CA LEU A 251 5.61 -24.59 49.23
C LEU A 251 6.56 -25.18 48.19
N ALA A 252 6.51 -24.72 46.94
CA ALA A 252 7.45 -25.16 45.91
C ALA A 252 8.91 -24.90 46.32
N SER A 253 9.21 -23.70 46.83
CA SER A 253 10.56 -23.34 47.30
C SER A 253 10.99 -24.12 48.55
N ASP A 254 10.15 -24.19 49.58
CA ASP A 254 10.44 -24.84 50.86
C ASP A 254 10.76 -26.32 50.68
N TYR A 255 10.02 -27.00 49.78
CA TYR A 255 10.24 -28.40 49.43
C TYR A 255 11.18 -28.59 48.22
N GLY A 256 11.81 -27.53 47.68
CA GLY A 256 12.84 -27.60 46.64
C GLY A 256 12.37 -28.06 45.24
N ALA A 257 11.09 -27.91 44.93
CA ALA A 257 10.53 -28.12 43.59
C ALA A 257 10.44 -26.80 42.81
N LEU A 258 10.52 -26.85 41.48
CA LEU A 258 10.34 -25.65 40.65
C LEU A 258 8.86 -25.31 40.45
N LEU A 259 8.47 -24.05 40.56
CA LEU A 259 7.15 -23.57 40.11
C LEU A 259 7.20 -23.23 38.62
N ILE A 260 6.39 -23.93 37.81
CA ILE A 260 6.22 -23.68 36.39
C ILE A 260 4.81 -23.15 36.16
N LEU A 261 4.70 -21.94 35.60
CA LEU A 261 3.42 -21.34 35.21
C LEU A 261 3.25 -21.37 33.69
N ASP A 262 2.18 -22.03 33.25
CA ASP A 262 1.74 -22.07 31.85
C ASP A 262 0.66 -21.02 31.63
N GLU A 263 1.02 -19.97 30.88
CA GLU A 263 0.14 -18.86 30.54
C GLU A 263 -0.39 -18.91 29.11
N THR A 264 -0.39 -20.09 28.49
CA THR A 264 -0.87 -20.27 27.12
C THR A 264 -2.29 -19.72 26.91
N HIS A 265 -3.17 -19.79 27.93
CA HIS A 265 -4.49 -19.14 27.92
C HIS A 265 -4.53 -17.82 28.72
N THR A 266 -3.86 -17.75 29.87
CA THR A 266 -3.94 -16.61 30.81
C THR A 266 -3.08 -15.40 30.45
N GLN A 267 -2.20 -15.51 29.42
CA GLN A 267 -1.49 -14.37 28.82
C GLN A 267 -2.42 -13.22 28.38
N SER A 268 -3.70 -13.55 28.16
CA SER A 268 -4.80 -12.63 27.82
C SER A 268 -5.21 -11.66 28.95
N SER A 269 -4.87 -11.95 30.21
CA SER A 269 -5.30 -11.15 31.37
C SER A 269 -4.66 -9.74 31.46
N GLY A 270 -3.67 -9.43 30.63
CA GLY A 270 -3.14 -8.07 30.52
C GLY A 270 -1.78 -7.96 29.83
N LEU A 271 -1.19 -6.76 29.88
CA LEU A 271 0.14 -6.47 29.36
C LEU A 271 1.21 -7.29 30.12
N GLY A 272 1.56 -8.44 29.55
CA GLY A 272 2.53 -9.38 30.13
C GLY A 272 1.90 -10.55 30.91
N GLY A 273 0.62 -10.82 30.70
CA GLY A 273 -0.07 -11.98 31.28
C GLY A 273 -0.49 -11.82 32.74
N TYR A 274 -0.98 -12.92 33.30
CA TYR A 274 -1.52 -12.99 34.65
C TYR A 274 -0.40 -12.82 35.70
N SER A 275 0.74 -13.51 35.54
CA SER A 275 1.88 -13.44 36.47
C SER A 275 2.37 -12.02 36.62
N ARG A 276 2.54 -11.27 35.52
CA ARG A 276 2.96 -9.86 35.61
C ARG A 276 1.90 -8.96 36.22
N ARG A 277 0.61 -9.22 35.97
CA ARG A 277 -0.51 -8.47 36.53
C ARG A 277 -0.67 -8.69 38.05
N HIS A 278 -0.40 -9.91 38.52
CA HIS A 278 -0.61 -10.34 39.90
C HIS A 278 0.69 -10.53 40.70
N GLY A 279 1.84 -10.18 40.12
CA GLY A 279 3.15 -10.20 40.80
C GLY A 279 3.78 -11.59 40.99
N LEU A 280 3.27 -12.63 40.33
CA LEU A 280 3.69 -14.02 40.53
C LEU A 280 5.14 -14.25 40.07
N GLN A 281 5.87 -15.09 40.79
CA GLN A 281 7.31 -15.35 40.60
C GLN A 281 7.58 -16.83 40.29
N PRO A 282 7.28 -17.32 39.07
CA PRO A 282 7.63 -18.67 38.66
C PRO A 282 9.14 -18.86 38.47
N ASP A 283 9.62 -20.08 38.65
CA ASP A 283 10.99 -20.48 38.28
C ASP A 283 11.12 -20.68 36.77
N MET A 284 10.02 -21.11 36.13
CA MET A 284 9.90 -21.26 34.69
C MET A 284 8.53 -20.81 34.19
N PHE A 285 8.49 -20.17 33.03
CA PHE A 285 7.28 -19.60 32.42
C PHE A 285 7.08 -20.21 31.03
N VAL A 286 5.85 -20.56 30.67
CA VAL A 286 5.48 -21.11 29.35
C VAL A 286 4.35 -20.29 28.74
N VAL A 287 4.43 -20.02 27.43
CA VAL A 287 3.40 -19.28 26.69
C VAL A 287 3.38 -19.69 25.22
N GLY A 288 2.20 -19.87 24.64
CA GLY A 288 2.02 -20.33 23.25
C GLY A 288 0.89 -19.62 22.50
N LYS A 289 0.23 -20.36 21.60
CA LYS A 289 -0.96 -19.95 20.84
C LYS A 289 -0.83 -18.57 20.18
N CYS A 290 -1.52 -17.54 20.67
CA CYS A 290 -1.58 -16.23 20.02
C CYS A 290 -0.26 -15.44 19.99
N ILE A 291 0.80 -15.88 20.69
CA ILE A 291 2.10 -15.18 20.75
C ILE A 291 2.74 -14.92 19.36
N ALA A 292 2.46 -15.77 18.37
CA ALA A 292 2.89 -15.60 16.98
C ALA A 292 1.74 -15.22 16.01
N GLY A 293 0.56 -14.87 16.54
CA GLY A 293 -0.58 -14.34 15.76
C GLY A 293 -1.18 -15.33 14.77
N GLY A 294 -1.52 -16.55 15.23
CA GLY A 294 -2.11 -17.62 14.41
C GLY A 294 -1.11 -18.58 13.76
N ILE A 295 0.20 -18.33 13.88
CA ILE A 295 1.25 -19.28 13.48
C ILE A 295 1.65 -20.16 14.68
N PRO A 296 1.88 -21.49 14.51
CA PRO A 296 2.39 -22.33 15.58
C PRO A 296 3.78 -21.89 16.07
N ALA A 297 3.81 -21.27 17.25
CA ALA A 297 5.01 -21.07 18.05
C ALA A 297 4.66 -20.98 19.54
N ALA A 298 5.67 -21.22 20.37
CA ALA A 298 5.65 -20.97 21.80
C ALA A 298 7.01 -20.46 22.29
N ALA A 299 7.01 -19.81 23.45
CA ALA A 299 8.22 -19.43 24.16
C ALA A 299 8.18 -20.01 25.58
N TRP A 300 9.35 -20.39 26.09
CA TRP A 300 9.52 -20.73 27.49
C TRP A 300 10.74 -20.03 28.07
N GLY A 301 10.65 -19.61 29.32
CA GLY A 301 11.70 -18.87 30.02
C GLY A 301 12.01 -19.53 31.37
N MET A 302 13.23 -19.33 31.86
CA MET A 302 13.64 -19.76 33.20
C MET A 302 14.41 -18.66 33.93
N THR A 303 14.37 -18.65 35.27
CA THR A 303 15.14 -17.69 36.08
C THR A 303 16.64 -17.88 35.91
N SER A 304 17.44 -16.86 36.25
CA SER A 304 18.91 -16.93 36.21
C SER A 304 19.49 -18.05 37.09
N GLU A 305 18.82 -18.42 38.18
CA GLU A 305 19.22 -19.54 39.03
C GLU A 305 19.03 -20.88 38.32
N VAL A 306 17.84 -21.13 37.75
CA VAL A 306 17.56 -22.34 36.98
C VAL A 306 18.48 -22.44 35.77
N ALA A 307 18.75 -21.32 35.08
CA ALA A 307 19.71 -21.27 33.98
C ALA A 307 21.14 -21.62 34.43
N ALA A 308 21.61 -21.11 35.59
CA ALA A 308 22.91 -21.45 36.14
C ALA A 308 23.02 -22.94 36.52
N ARG A 309 21.98 -23.50 37.16
CA ARG A 309 21.89 -24.92 37.49
C ARG A 309 21.86 -25.79 36.23
N LEU A 310 21.18 -25.35 35.18
CA LEU A 310 21.15 -26.02 33.88
C LEU A 310 22.51 -25.96 33.16
N HIS A 311 23.28 -24.87 33.27
CA HIS A 311 24.65 -24.81 32.77
C HIS A 311 25.54 -25.82 33.50
N ALA A 312 25.59 -25.78 34.83
CA ALA A 312 26.38 -26.73 35.64
C ALA A 312 26.03 -28.20 35.33
N TYR A 313 24.75 -28.53 35.17
CA TYR A 313 24.33 -29.87 34.74
C TYR A 313 24.82 -30.20 33.31
N ASN A 314 24.75 -29.26 32.36
CA ASN A 314 25.26 -29.48 31.00
C ASN A 314 26.79 -29.68 30.96
N ASP A 315 27.54 -29.08 31.86
CA ASP A 315 29.01 -29.20 31.90
C ASP A 315 29.48 -30.58 32.41
N THR A 316 28.57 -31.39 32.98
CA THR A 316 28.82 -32.81 33.28
C THR A 316 28.68 -33.74 32.06
N ARG A 317 28.26 -33.22 30.89
CA ARG A 317 27.98 -34.02 29.69
C ARG A 317 29.24 -34.23 28.83
N PRO A 318 29.42 -35.41 28.21
CA PRO A 318 30.53 -35.64 27.27
C PRO A 318 30.54 -34.64 26.11
N ALA A 319 31.73 -34.18 25.72
CA ALA A 319 31.91 -33.30 24.56
C ALA A 319 31.37 -33.97 23.28
N GLY A 320 30.65 -33.22 22.45
CA GLY A 320 29.99 -33.74 21.25
C GLY A 320 28.65 -34.45 21.49
N ALA A 321 28.23 -34.70 22.73
CA ALA A 321 26.89 -35.18 23.01
C ALA A 321 25.84 -34.12 22.59
N PHE A 322 24.80 -34.55 21.88
CA PHE A 322 23.77 -33.63 21.38
C PHE A 322 23.04 -32.95 22.57
N ARG A 323 23.32 -31.66 22.76
CA ARG A 323 22.43 -30.78 23.54
C ARG A 323 21.05 -30.92 22.90
N HIS A 324 20.02 -31.19 23.70
CA HIS A 324 18.68 -31.51 23.21
C HIS A 324 18.00 -30.28 22.61
N GLY A 325 18.42 -29.92 21.40
CA GLY A 325 17.83 -28.91 20.56
C GLY A 325 16.68 -29.49 19.74
N HIS A 326 15.76 -28.60 19.39
CA HIS A 326 14.57 -28.89 18.60
C HIS A 326 14.95 -29.31 17.17
N HIS A 327 14.03 -29.98 16.46
CA HIS A 327 14.05 -29.92 15.00
C HIS A 327 14.00 -28.44 14.56
N PRO A 328 14.61 -28.07 13.41
CA PRO A 328 14.76 -26.67 13.02
C PRO A 328 13.44 -26.08 12.48
N VAL A 329 12.54 -25.75 13.40
CA VAL A 329 11.36 -24.90 13.19
C VAL A 329 11.80 -23.57 12.56
N GLY A 330 10.93 -22.97 11.75
CA GLY A 330 11.26 -21.77 10.99
C GLY A 330 11.65 -20.56 11.84
N GLN A 331 12.39 -19.62 11.23
CA GLN A 331 12.86 -18.41 11.92
C GLN A 331 11.67 -17.59 12.48
N PRO A 332 11.71 -17.14 13.74
CA PRO A 332 10.55 -16.62 14.48
C PRO A 332 10.13 -15.17 14.10
N ASP A 333 10.23 -14.79 12.83
CA ASP A 333 9.84 -13.46 12.32
C ASP A 333 8.34 -13.15 12.57
N ALA A 334 7.49 -14.18 12.63
CA ALA A 334 6.07 -14.02 12.98
C ALA A 334 5.85 -13.36 14.36
N VAL A 335 6.77 -13.58 15.31
CA VAL A 335 6.70 -13.03 16.68
C VAL A 335 7.08 -11.54 16.72
N ARG A 336 7.78 -11.01 15.71
CA ARG A 336 8.37 -9.65 15.73
C ARG A 336 7.33 -8.51 15.76
N ARG A 337 6.05 -8.78 15.47
CA ARG A 337 4.97 -7.76 15.42
C ARG A 337 3.87 -7.88 16.49
N PRO A 338 3.33 -9.07 16.85
CA PRO A 338 2.37 -9.19 17.96
C PRO A 338 2.93 -8.61 19.27
N ALA A 339 4.18 -8.95 19.60
CA ALA A 339 4.87 -8.48 20.80
C ALA A 339 5.07 -6.95 20.87
N ARG A 340 5.01 -6.24 19.73
CA ARG A 340 5.05 -4.76 19.67
C ARG A 340 3.65 -4.14 19.75
N HIS A 341 2.64 -4.68 19.06
CA HIS A 341 1.29 -4.09 19.06
C HIS A 341 0.53 -4.31 20.38
N ALA A 342 0.71 -5.44 21.06
CA ALA A 342 0.09 -5.65 22.38
C ALA A 342 0.67 -4.75 23.49
N GLY A 343 1.54 -3.78 23.17
CA GLY A 343 2.12 -2.79 24.11
C GLY A 343 1.91 -1.32 23.72
N ARG A 344 1.17 -1.07 22.62
CA ARG A 344 0.70 0.25 22.15
C ARG A 344 -0.64 0.00 21.43
N GLY A 345 -1.79 0.05 22.11
CA GLY A 345 -1.98 0.62 23.45
C GLY A 345 -1.82 2.15 23.46
N ASP A 346 -2.11 2.76 22.32
CA ASP A 346 -1.89 4.16 21.99
C ASP A 346 -2.98 4.58 21.01
N ASP A 347 -3.79 5.58 21.37
CA ASP A 347 -4.40 6.49 20.39
C ASP A 347 -3.33 7.50 19.89
N ALA A 348 -2.14 6.99 19.54
CA ALA A 348 -0.91 7.79 19.48
C ALA A 348 0.26 7.22 18.62
N GLN A 349 0.87 8.15 17.89
CA GLN A 349 2.32 8.39 17.75
C GLN A 349 3.34 7.23 18.02
N GLY A 350 4.01 6.74 16.95
CA GLY A 350 5.48 6.64 17.03
C GLY A 350 6.26 5.56 16.24
N LEU A 351 6.79 5.98 15.08
CA LEU A 351 8.16 5.70 14.58
C LEU A 351 8.58 4.28 14.07
N ARG A 352 9.60 4.32 13.20
CA ARG A 352 10.30 3.22 12.49
C ARG A 352 11.70 3.01 13.16
N PRO A 353 12.73 2.31 12.61
CA PRO A 353 12.84 1.49 11.39
C PRO A 353 13.64 0.15 11.55
N ASP A 354 13.96 -0.49 10.40
CA ASP A 354 15.15 -1.33 10.09
C ASP A 354 15.48 -2.63 10.87
N GLY A 355 16.37 -3.52 10.37
CA GLY A 355 16.86 -3.66 8.98
C GLY A 355 18.11 -4.56 8.84
N ARG A 356 18.27 -5.20 7.66
CA ARG A 356 19.44 -6.02 7.20
C ARG A 356 19.65 -7.37 7.95
N GLY A 357 20.14 -8.47 7.35
CA GLY A 357 20.36 -8.79 5.92
C GLY A 357 21.49 -9.82 5.68
N ARG A 358 21.45 -10.54 4.53
CA ARG A 358 22.45 -11.53 3.99
C ARG A 358 22.49 -12.89 4.72
N GLY A 359 22.84 -14.03 4.08
CA GLY A 359 23.06 -14.33 2.64
C GLY A 359 23.93 -15.58 2.39
N ALA A 360 23.95 -16.10 1.14
CA ALA A 360 24.83 -17.17 0.58
C ALA A 360 24.59 -18.64 1.06
N ALA A 361 24.96 -19.72 0.32
CA ALA A 361 25.16 -19.93 -1.13
C ALA A 361 25.37 -21.44 -1.50
N GLY A 362 25.04 -21.83 -2.74
CA GLY A 362 25.54 -23.04 -3.45
C GLY A 362 24.82 -24.38 -3.19
N GLY A 363 24.78 -25.34 -4.13
CA GLY A 363 25.15 -25.26 -5.56
C GLY A 363 25.20 -26.59 -6.33
N GLY A 364 24.71 -26.60 -7.59
CA GLY A 364 24.87 -27.66 -8.61
C GLY A 364 23.94 -28.89 -8.53
N ALA A 365 23.77 -29.74 -9.55
CA ALA A 365 24.00 -29.62 -11.01
C ALA A 365 23.44 -30.88 -11.74
N GLY A 366 22.72 -30.81 -12.88
CA GLY A 366 22.13 -32.04 -13.46
C GLY A 366 21.34 -32.06 -14.79
N ARG A 367 21.98 -31.74 -15.93
CA ARG A 367 21.72 -32.28 -17.30
C ARG A 367 20.27 -32.40 -17.88
N ARG A 368 19.98 -31.51 -18.85
CA ARG A 368 19.45 -31.76 -20.22
C ARG A 368 18.44 -32.91 -20.49
N HIS A 369 17.26 -32.58 -21.04
CA HIS A 369 16.85 -33.03 -22.39
C HIS A 369 15.66 -32.21 -22.99
N ARG A 370 15.52 -32.25 -24.32
CA ARG A 370 14.45 -31.70 -25.20
C ARG A 370 14.42 -32.61 -26.46
N PRO A 371 13.43 -32.52 -27.37
CA PRO A 371 11.97 -32.37 -27.18
C PRO A 371 11.16 -33.32 -28.12
N THR A 372 9.82 -33.33 -28.04
CA THR A 372 8.95 -33.80 -29.15
C THR A 372 7.55 -33.19 -29.13
N GLN A 373 6.80 -33.32 -30.22
CA GLN A 373 5.53 -32.62 -30.51
C GLN A 373 4.33 -33.58 -30.64
N ARG A 374 3.13 -33.12 -30.24
CA ARG A 374 1.79 -33.23 -30.89
C ARG A 374 0.71 -32.99 -29.82
N ALA A 375 -0.26 -32.08 -29.93
CA ALA A 375 -1.15 -31.66 -31.04
C ALA A 375 -2.32 -32.62 -31.31
N LEU A 376 -3.53 -32.19 -30.93
CA LEU A 376 -4.84 -32.71 -31.34
C LEU A 376 -5.89 -31.57 -31.21
N ALA A 377 -7.02 -31.65 -31.92
CA ALA A 377 -7.97 -30.54 -32.10
C ALA A 377 -9.45 -31.01 -32.28
N CYS A 378 -10.34 -30.06 -32.60
CA CYS A 378 -11.83 -30.13 -32.65
C CYS A 378 -12.50 -30.06 -31.26
N ALA A 379 -13.48 -29.21 -30.92
CA ALA A 379 -14.44 -28.31 -31.62
C ALA A 379 -15.73 -28.95 -32.20
N ALA A 380 -16.92 -28.58 -31.67
CA ALA A 380 -18.09 -28.10 -32.44
C ALA A 380 -19.42 -27.86 -31.65
N ARG A 381 -19.90 -26.61 -31.67
CA ARG A 381 -21.27 -26.13 -32.04
C ARG A 381 -22.57 -26.49 -31.23
N ARG A 382 -23.17 -25.40 -30.70
CA ARG A 382 -24.59 -24.93 -30.88
C ARG A 382 -25.80 -25.79 -30.41
N ARG A 383 -26.69 -25.15 -29.62
CA ARG A 383 -28.04 -24.69 -30.05
C ARG A 383 -28.65 -23.69 -29.03
N ALA A 384 -29.80 -23.10 -29.34
CA ALA A 384 -30.44 -22.01 -28.57
C ALA A 384 -31.99 -22.04 -28.66
N GLY A 385 -32.64 -21.31 -27.74
CA GLY A 385 -34.10 -21.10 -27.65
C GLY A 385 -34.65 -21.48 -26.26
N GLY A 386 -35.56 -20.74 -25.61
CA GLY A 386 -36.11 -19.40 -25.90
C GLY A 386 -37.64 -19.35 -25.84
N VAL A 387 -38.21 -18.83 -24.73
CA VAL A 387 -39.66 -18.59 -24.54
C VAL A 387 -39.88 -17.32 -23.68
N HIS A 388 -40.88 -16.51 -24.02
CA HIS A 388 -41.34 -15.33 -23.27
C HIS A 388 -42.50 -15.67 -22.31
N LEU A 389 -42.71 -14.86 -21.25
CA LEU A 389 -43.99 -14.16 -20.99
C LEU A 389 -43.89 -13.22 -19.76
N SER A 390 -44.86 -12.31 -19.63
CA SER A 390 -45.10 -11.42 -18.47
C SER A 390 -46.63 -11.30 -18.25
N PRO A 391 -47.11 -10.84 -17.07
CA PRO A 391 -47.42 -9.40 -16.91
C PRO A 391 -47.26 -8.85 -15.47
N ARG A 392 -47.68 -7.59 -15.25
CA ARG A 392 -47.74 -6.85 -13.95
C ARG A 392 -49.20 -6.76 -13.39
N PRO A 393 -49.60 -5.76 -12.56
CA PRO A 393 -49.91 -5.86 -11.11
C PRO A 393 -51.45 -5.76 -10.87
N PRO A 394 -52.12 -4.90 -10.03
CA PRO A 394 -51.77 -3.81 -9.09
C PRO A 394 -51.80 -4.32 -7.60
N ALA A 395 -52.07 -3.60 -6.48
CA ALA A 395 -52.54 -2.23 -6.17
C ALA A 395 -52.12 -1.77 -4.75
N GLN A 396 -52.60 -0.59 -4.30
CA GLN A 396 -52.43 -0.01 -2.95
C GLN A 396 -53.72 -0.12 -2.09
N ARG A 397 -53.63 0.12 -0.77
CA ARG A 397 -54.71 0.71 0.07
C ARG A 397 -54.14 1.46 1.28
N ASP A 398 -54.97 2.25 1.96
CA ASP A 398 -54.57 3.47 2.67
C ASP A 398 -54.96 3.51 4.17
N ARG A 399 -54.24 4.37 4.93
CA ARG A 399 -54.48 5.01 6.26
C ARG A 399 -55.46 4.46 7.32
N GLY A 400 -54.99 4.57 8.58
CA GLY A 400 -55.78 4.91 9.78
C GLY A 400 -55.35 4.14 11.04
N GLY A 401 -55.19 4.72 12.24
CA GLY A 401 -55.19 6.13 12.65
C GLY A 401 -55.34 6.27 14.18
N GLY A 402 -54.80 7.32 14.80
CA GLY A 402 -55.06 7.67 16.22
C GLY A 402 -53.82 7.86 17.11
N GLY A 403 -53.75 9.00 17.80
CA GLY A 403 -52.99 9.19 19.05
C GLY A 403 -53.92 9.05 20.28
N PRO A 404 -53.61 9.63 21.47
CA PRO A 404 -52.66 10.72 21.72
C PRO A 404 -51.66 10.49 22.89
N SER A 405 -50.77 11.47 23.11
CA SER A 405 -50.05 11.68 24.38
C SER A 405 -50.91 12.52 25.36
N PRO A 406 -50.58 12.60 26.65
CA PRO A 406 -50.10 13.91 27.13
C PRO A 406 -49.09 13.91 28.32
N CYS A 407 -48.20 14.93 28.32
CA CYS A 407 -47.72 15.71 29.47
C CYS A 407 -46.89 15.05 30.62
N ALA A 408 -46.09 15.79 31.40
CA ALA A 408 -45.41 17.11 31.20
C ALA A 408 -44.40 17.38 32.34
N GLY A 409 -43.46 18.31 32.10
CA GLY A 409 -42.62 18.96 33.14
C GLY A 409 -41.26 18.29 33.40
N GLY A 410 -40.13 19.00 33.53
CA GLY A 410 -39.85 20.42 33.27
C GLY A 410 -39.17 21.14 34.43
N GLY A 411 -37.87 21.45 34.29
CA GLY A 411 -37.15 22.32 35.23
C GLY A 411 -35.66 21.97 35.41
N GLY A 412 -34.80 22.98 35.23
CA GLY A 412 -33.46 23.08 35.81
C GLY A 412 -33.28 24.53 36.32
N PRO A 413 -32.06 25.05 36.54
CA PRO A 413 -30.75 24.41 36.54
C PRO A 413 -29.99 24.58 37.89
N CYS A 414 -28.77 24.06 38.01
CA CYS A 414 -27.84 24.47 39.09
C CYS A 414 -26.36 24.38 38.69
N ARG A 415 -25.51 25.18 39.36
CA ARG A 415 -24.05 25.24 39.17
C ARG A 415 -23.32 24.86 40.48
N ALA A 416 -22.27 24.05 40.36
CA ALA A 416 -21.15 23.94 41.30
C ALA A 416 -19.95 23.39 40.46
N ALA A 417 -18.73 23.92 40.42
CA ALA A 417 -17.80 24.56 41.38
C ALA A 417 -16.63 23.60 41.70
N GLU A 418 -15.40 24.06 41.46
CA GLU A 418 -14.15 23.30 41.69
C GLU A 418 -13.83 23.15 43.19
N PRO A 419 -13.08 22.09 43.57
CA PRO A 419 -12.06 22.17 44.60
C PRO A 419 -10.64 22.16 43.98
N ARG A 420 -9.73 22.96 44.55
CA ARG A 420 -8.32 23.06 44.13
C ARG A 420 -7.36 22.67 45.27
N LEU A 421 -6.11 22.38 44.89
CA LEU A 421 -4.89 22.46 45.72
C LEU A 421 -4.76 21.35 46.81
N PRO A 422 -3.55 21.09 47.37
CA PRO A 422 -2.35 21.94 47.38
C PRO A 422 -1.04 21.37 46.80
N ASP A 423 -0.18 22.29 46.36
CA ASP A 423 1.26 22.09 46.22
C ASP A 423 1.95 21.82 47.58
N ARG A 424 3.12 21.17 47.54
CA ARG A 424 4.11 21.19 48.63
C ARG A 424 5.52 21.40 48.09
N ALA A 425 6.34 22.09 48.87
CA ALA A 425 7.61 22.68 48.43
C ALA A 425 8.88 21.92 48.89
N VAL A 426 9.99 22.37 48.30
CA VAL A 426 11.42 22.02 48.47
C VAL A 426 11.88 21.90 49.94
N PRO A 427 12.86 21.02 50.23
CA PRO A 427 14.25 21.48 50.51
C PRO A 427 15.30 20.67 49.70
N GLN A 428 16.37 21.22 49.12
CA GLN A 428 17.51 22.02 49.61
C GLN A 428 18.69 21.23 50.24
N HIS A 429 19.84 21.34 49.56
CA HIS A 429 21.27 21.25 49.97
C HIS A 429 21.79 20.20 50.98
N ASP A 430 22.83 19.46 50.54
CA ASP A 430 24.20 19.46 51.13
C ASP A 430 25.20 18.74 50.18
N ALA A 431 26.47 18.50 50.52
CA ALA A 431 27.56 19.49 50.45
C ALA A 431 28.97 18.83 50.26
N CYS A 432 29.98 19.68 49.99
CA CYS A 432 31.45 19.54 50.18
C CYS A 432 32.22 18.21 49.86
N GLN A 433 33.08 18.27 48.82
CA GLN A 433 34.57 18.27 48.83
C GLN A 433 35.38 17.53 49.94
N PRO A 434 36.66 17.07 49.69
CA PRO A 434 37.71 17.80 48.91
C PRO A 434 38.76 16.98 48.10
N GLY A 435 39.65 17.73 47.41
CA GLY A 435 41.02 17.30 47.00
C GLY A 435 41.19 16.92 45.52
N ASP A 436 42.20 17.36 44.77
CA ASP A 436 43.37 18.25 45.06
C ASP A 436 43.67 19.15 43.83
N GLN A 437 44.45 20.23 44.01
CA GLN A 437 44.72 21.27 43.01
C GLN A 437 46.13 21.20 42.40
N ARG A 438 46.31 21.65 41.15
CA ARG A 438 47.46 22.48 40.72
C ARG A 438 47.02 23.54 39.69
N GLN A 439 47.63 24.72 39.74
CA GLN A 439 47.22 25.94 39.00
C GLN A 439 48.04 26.17 37.72
N ALA A 440 47.48 26.91 36.76
CA ALA A 440 48.07 28.15 36.21
C ALA A 440 47.12 28.80 35.17
N ASP A 441 47.06 30.14 35.15
CA ASP A 441 46.08 30.92 34.39
C ASP A 441 46.35 31.07 32.88
N ARG A 442 45.29 31.34 32.10
CA ARG A 442 45.36 32.06 30.82
C ARG A 442 44.14 32.99 30.63
N PRO A 443 44.34 34.23 30.10
CA PRO A 443 43.26 35.18 29.83
C PRO A 443 42.56 34.91 28.49
N ALA A 444 41.48 35.67 28.24
CA ALA A 444 40.50 35.41 27.19
C ALA A 444 40.77 36.06 25.81
N ASP A 445 40.07 35.49 24.82
CA ASP A 445 39.57 36.08 23.57
C ASP A 445 40.55 36.73 22.55
N ARG A 446 40.74 36.01 21.42
CA ARG A 446 40.71 36.56 20.05
C ARG A 446 40.86 35.44 19.00
N HIS A 447 39.78 35.03 18.35
CA HIS A 447 39.88 34.13 17.20
C HIS A 447 40.36 34.86 15.94
N LEU A 448 41.51 34.43 15.39
CA LEU A 448 42.09 35.01 14.18
C LEU A 448 41.72 34.22 12.91
N ARG A 449 41.40 34.98 11.87
CA ARG A 449 41.01 34.59 10.51
C ARG A 449 41.87 33.50 9.88
N TYR A 450 41.23 32.56 9.18
CA TYR A 450 41.84 31.87 8.03
C TYR A 450 41.38 32.53 6.71
N ARG A 451 42.23 32.47 5.68
CA ARG A 451 41.97 33.04 4.35
C ARG A 451 41.32 32.00 3.43
N THR A 452 40.20 32.36 2.80
CA THR A 452 39.70 31.70 1.57
C THR A 452 40.00 32.57 0.35
N GLY A 453 40.22 31.94 -0.80
CA GLY A 453 40.58 32.61 -2.06
C GLY A 453 39.37 33.13 -2.84
N ARG A 454 39.57 34.24 -3.57
CA ARG A 454 38.69 34.86 -4.59
C ARG A 454 37.32 34.18 -4.82
N ALA A 455 36.29 34.67 -4.13
CA ALA A 455 34.92 34.56 -4.65
C ALA A 455 34.76 35.47 -5.88
N PHE A 456 34.15 34.96 -6.96
CA PHE A 456 33.65 35.80 -8.05
C PHE A 456 32.43 36.57 -7.55
N ARG A 457 32.57 37.89 -7.31
CA ARG A 457 31.41 38.77 -7.17
C ARG A 457 30.85 39.08 -8.56
N VAL A 458 29.82 38.35 -8.96
CA VAL A 458 28.82 38.91 -9.87
C VAL A 458 28.23 40.14 -9.18
N LYS A 459 28.01 41.23 -9.94
CA LYS A 459 27.25 42.38 -9.43
C LYS A 459 25.78 42.07 -9.65
N ASP A 460 25.03 41.76 -8.59
CA ASP A 460 23.58 41.90 -8.66
C ASP A 460 23.25 43.35 -9.04
N HIS A 461 22.70 43.55 -10.23
CA HIS A 461 21.88 44.71 -10.52
C HIS A 461 20.44 44.33 -10.16
N PRO A 462 19.74 45.12 -9.32
CA PRO A 462 18.38 44.82 -8.96
C PRO A 462 17.50 44.94 -10.21
N MET A 463 17.05 43.79 -10.72
CA MET A 463 16.03 43.71 -11.76
C MET A 463 14.78 44.45 -11.28
N THR A 464 14.45 45.59 -11.89
CA THR A 464 13.31 46.42 -11.50
C THR A 464 11.97 45.89 -12.01
N HIS A 465 11.99 44.88 -12.88
CA HIS A 465 10.83 44.28 -13.53
C HIS A 465 10.99 42.76 -13.63
N SER A 466 9.87 42.03 -13.62
CA SER A 466 9.86 40.59 -13.79
C SER A 466 10.13 40.21 -15.26
N PRO A 467 11.06 39.30 -15.56
CA PRO A 467 11.34 38.84 -16.93
C PRO A 467 10.22 37.95 -17.50
N SER A 468 9.28 37.47 -16.68
CA SER A 468 8.05 36.81 -17.14
C SER A 468 6.91 37.79 -17.44
N GLY A 469 7.10 39.09 -17.21
CA GLY A 469 6.05 40.12 -17.34
C GLY A 469 5.06 40.19 -16.18
N SER A 470 5.23 39.38 -15.12
CA SER A 470 4.34 39.41 -13.95
C SER A 470 4.49 40.71 -13.14
N THR A 471 3.40 41.17 -12.52
CA THR A 471 3.35 42.49 -11.86
C THR A 471 2.90 42.41 -10.41
N LEU A 472 3.47 43.26 -9.54
CA LEU A 472 3.06 43.33 -8.13
C LEU A 472 1.55 43.63 -7.98
N ALA A 473 0.98 44.41 -8.90
CA ALA A 473 -0.46 44.73 -8.94
C ALA A 473 -1.35 43.48 -9.12
N GLU A 474 -0.88 42.43 -9.81
CA GLU A 474 -1.60 41.14 -9.90
C GLU A 474 -1.75 40.50 -8.51
N ALA A 475 -0.65 40.43 -7.76
CA ALA A 475 -0.63 39.89 -6.41
C ALA A 475 -1.45 40.74 -5.43
N GLU A 476 -1.35 42.07 -5.50
CA GLU A 476 -2.10 42.99 -4.64
C GLU A 476 -3.61 42.91 -4.90
N ALA A 477 -4.02 42.91 -6.18
CA ALA A 477 -5.43 42.76 -6.57
C ALA A 477 -5.99 41.40 -6.14
N PHE A 478 -5.22 40.31 -6.33
CA PHE A 478 -5.62 38.98 -5.88
C PHE A 478 -5.76 38.91 -4.35
N LEU A 479 -4.79 39.45 -3.60
CA LEU A 479 -4.84 39.47 -2.14
C LEU A 479 -6.03 40.31 -1.62
N ALA A 480 -6.41 41.39 -2.30
CA ALA A 480 -7.59 42.18 -1.98
C ALA A 480 -8.90 41.44 -2.30
N ALA A 481 -8.97 40.70 -3.41
CA ALA A 481 -10.12 39.89 -3.78
C ALA A 481 -10.30 38.64 -2.89
N HIS A 482 -9.19 38.08 -2.39
CA HIS A 482 -9.14 36.86 -1.58
C HIS A 482 -8.52 37.12 -0.18
N PRO A 483 -9.23 37.82 0.73
CA PRO A 483 -8.75 38.06 2.09
C PRO A 483 -8.56 36.77 2.91
N GLU A 484 -9.27 35.69 2.57
CA GLU A 484 -9.28 34.40 3.26
C GLU A 484 -8.03 33.54 3.03
N ILE A 485 -7.26 33.78 1.97
CA ILE A 485 -6.15 32.91 1.57
C ILE A 485 -4.89 33.16 2.43
N GLU A 486 -4.44 32.14 3.15
CA GLU A 486 -3.31 32.20 4.09
C GLU A 486 -1.94 31.82 3.47
N ALA A 487 -1.96 31.04 2.39
CA ALA A 487 -0.76 30.45 1.80
C ALA A 487 -0.91 30.19 0.29
N PHE A 488 0.21 30.04 -0.40
CA PHE A 488 0.27 29.92 -1.86
C PHE A 488 1.20 28.79 -2.30
N ASP A 489 0.73 27.95 -3.21
CA ASP A 489 1.53 26.98 -3.92
C ASP A 489 2.25 27.68 -5.09
N ILE A 490 3.58 27.77 -5.04
CA ILE A 490 4.39 28.22 -6.20
C ILE A 490 4.87 26.99 -6.95
N VAL A 491 4.55 26.89 -8.26
CA VAL A 491 4.64 25.64 -9.03
C VAL A 491 5.42 25.83 -10.34
N LEU A 492 6.67 25.38 -10.36
CA LEU A 492 7.47 25.20 -11.57
C LEU A 492 7.19 23.80 -12.15
N THR A 493 7.09 23.66 -13.47
CA THR A 493 6.87 22.34 -14.10
C THR A 493 8.17 21.75 -14.60
N ASP A 494 8.55 20.56 -14.14
CA ASP A 494 9.76 19.87 -14.59
C ASP A 494 9.58 19.17 -15.97
N ALA A 495 10.67 18.60 -16.50
CA ALA A 495 10.67 17.86 -17.76
C ALA A 495 9.63 16.71 -17.80
N ASN A 496 9.29 16.14 -16.64
CA ASN A 496 8.30 15.07 -16.46
C ASN A 496 6.86 15.58 -16.33
N GLY A 497 6.60 16.88 -16.48
CA GLY A 497 5.26 17.45 -16.32
C GLY A 497 4.80 17.49 -14.85
N ILE A 498 5.73 17.35 -13.89
CA ILE A 498 5.44 17.38 -12.46
C ILE A 498 5.67 18.78 -11.93
N GLY A 499 4.66 19.32 -11.24
CA GLY A 499 4.76 20.58 -10.52
C GLY A 499 5.64 20.45 -9.27
N ARG A 500 6.87 20.97 -9.34
CA ARG A 500 7.83 21.11 -8.23
C ARG A 500 7.75 22.54 -7.66
N GLY A 501 8.15 22.75 -6.40
CA GLY A 501 8.18 24.09 -5.82
C GLY A 501 8.02 24.13 -4.31
N LYS A 502 7.40 25.19 -3.79
CA LYS A 502 7.31 25.53 -2.36
C LYS A 502 5.87 25.97 -2.02
N ILE A 503 5.49 25.84 -0.75
CA ILE A 503 4.29 26.50 -0.20
C ILE A 503 4.78 27.71 0.58
N ILE A 504 4.33 28.91 0.20
CA ILE A 504 4.72 30.19 0.81
C ILE A 504 3.54 30.77 1.61
N ARG A 505 3.79 31.64 2.58
CA ARG A 505 2.74 32.33 3.35
C ARG A 505 2.27 33.61 2.66
N ARG A 506 1.06 34.07 3.00
CA ARG A 506 0.40 35.25 2.43
C ARG A 506 1.31 36.49 2.32
N HIS A 507 2.12 36.75 3.35
CA HIS A 507 3.02 37.90 3.39
C HIS A 507 4.24 37.79 2.45
N GLU A 508 4.55 36.60 1.93
CA GLU A 508 5.67 36.37 1.00
C GLU A 508 5.29 36.64 -0.46
N LEU A 509 3.99 36.65 -0.80
CA LEU A 509 3.52 36.80 -2.18
C LEU A 509 3.92 38.16 -2.82
N PRO A 510 3.83 39.32 -2.14
CA PRO A 510 4.34 40.58 -2.70
C PRO A 510 5.85 40.51 -3.01
N GLY A 511 6.64 39.87 -2.14
CA GLY A 511 8.07 39.67 -2.35
C GLY A 511 8.39 38.76 -3.54
N LEU A 512 7.59 37.72 -3.75
CA LEU A 512 7.68 36.82 -4.91
C LEU A 512 7.51 37.57 -6.23
N TYR A 513 6.52 38.48 -6.31
CA TYR A 513 6.26 39.26 -7.52
C TYR A 513 7.24 40.42 -7.71
N ALA A 514 7.81 40.96 -6.63
CA ALA A 514 8.80 42.05 -6.70
C ALA A 514 10.24 41.57 -7.02
N GLY A 515 10.63 40.36 -6.60
CA GLY A 515 12.02 39.88 -6.70
C GLY A 515 12.21 38.42 -7.09
N GLY A 516 11.14 37.71 -7.48
CA GLY A 516 11.16 36.28 -7.78
C GLY A 516 11.43 35.41 -6.55
N ARG A 517 11.75 34.13 -6.77
CA ARG A 517 12.21 33.21 -5.74
C ARG A 517 13.40 32.39 -6.23
N HIS A 518 14.44 32.32 -5.40
CA HIS A 518 15.58 31.44 -5.64
C HIS A 518 15.21 29.95 -5.48
N LEU A 519 15.59 29.17 -6.48
CA LEU A 519 15.44 27.71 -6.59
C LEU A 519 16.71 27.12 -7.26
N PRO A 520 17.20 25.96 -6.80
CA PRO A 520 18.38 25.34 -7.37
C PRO A 520 18.11 24.86 -8.79
N ILE A 521 19.10 25.01 -9.67
CA ILE A 521 19.00 24.65 -11.09
C ILE A 521 18.72 23.15 -11.32
N SER A 522 19.16 22.27 -10.41
CA SER A 522 18.86 20.84 -10.37
C SER A 522 17.37 20.50 -10.46
N ILE A 523 16.46 21.40 -10.05
CA ILE A 523 15.00 21.19 -10.08
C ILE A 523 14.44 20.88 -11.48
N LEU A 524 15.13 21.30 -12.54
CA LEU A 524 14.80 20.99 -13.94
C LEU A 524 15.44 19.70 -14.46
N GLY A 525 16.42 19.15 -13.71
CA GLY A 525 17.20 17.95 -14.02
C GLY A 525 16.78 16.68 -13.28
N LEU A 526 15.60 16.67 -12.66
CA LEU A 526 15.13 15.56 -11.81
C LEU A 526 14.45 14.43 -12.62
N ASP A 527 14.67 13.19 -12.19
CA ASP A 527 13.95 12.02 -12.71
C ASP A 527 12.53 11.87 -12.12
N ILE A 528 11.80 10.86 -12.61
CA ILE A 528 10.44 10.52 -12.15
C ILE A 528 10.34 10.19 -10.66
N CYS A 529 11.44 9.75 -10.01
CA CYS A 529 11.50 9.56 -8.56
C CYS A 529 11.77 10.88 -7.81
N GLY A 530 12.22 11.93 -8.51
CA GLY A 530 12.74 13.15 -7.90
C GLY A 530 14.20 13.03 -7.48
N GLU A 531 14.95 12.09 -8.05
CA GLU A 531 16.40 11.99 -7.87
C GLU A 531 17.15 12.77 -8.95
N ASP A 532 18.32 13.29 -8.57
CA ASP A 532 19.22 14.09 -9.41
C ASP A 532 19.82 13.29 -10.58
N VAL A 533 19.73 13.83 -11.81
CA VAL A 533 20.39 13.28 -13.00
C VAL A 533 21.59 14.13 -13.39
N HIS A 534 22.79 13.66 -13.03
CA HIS A 534 24.05 14.36 -13.28
C HIS A 534 24.31 14.64 -14.76
N GLU A 535 23.94 13.69 -15.63
CA GLU A 535 24.13 13.69 -17.08
C GLU A 535 23.36 14.82 -17.81
N THR A 536 22.52 15.57 -17.09
CA THR A 536 21.88 16.80 -17.61
C THR A 536 22.87 17.96 -17.80
N GLY A 537 23.98 17.95 -17.06
CA GLY A 537 24.94 19.05 -16.97
C GLY A 537 24.43 20.26 -16.15
N LEU A 538 23.36 20.09 -15.37
CA LEU A 538 22.81 21.14 -14.50
C LEU A 538 23.41 21.13 -13.09
N ILE A 539 24.00 20.01 -12.66
CA ILE A 539 24.37 19.78 -11.25
C ILE A 539 25.83 20.18 -11.00
N TRP A 540 26.77 19.23 -11.01
CA TRP A 540 28.17 19.50 -10.68
C TRP A 540 28.86 20.46 -11.65
N ASP A 541 28.48 20.42 -12.93
CA ASP A 541 29.03 21.29 -13.99
C ASP A 541 28.65 22.77 -13.82
N GLN A 542 27.57 23.07 -13.09
CA GLN A 542 27.11 24.43 -12.75
C GLN A 542 27.22 24.73 -11.24
N GLY A 543 27.70 23.78 -10.44
CA GLY A 543 27.77 23.86 -8.97
C GLY A 543 26.43 23.88 -8.24
N ASP A 544 25.36 23.39 -8.88
CA ASP A 544 23.95 23.47 -8.44
C ASP A 544 23.52 24.85 -7.91
N GLY A 545 23.84 25.89 -8.68
CA GLY A 545 23.52 27.28 -8.32
C GLY A 545 22.01 27.56 -8.26
N ASP A 546 21.60 28.41 -7.32
CA ASP A 546 20.27 29.01 -7.28
C ASP A 546 20.05 29.91 -8.51
N LEU A 547 19.06 29.57 -9.34
CA LEU A 547 18.47 30.45 -10.34
C LEU A 547 17.23 31.16 -9.78
N ARG A 548 16.56 32.01 -10.57
CA ARG A 548 15.43 32.82 -10.11
C ARG A 548 14.16 32.47 -10.87
N ALA A 549 13.24 31.80 -10.20
CA ALA A 549 11.90 31.54 -10.72
C ALA A 549 10.98 32.74 -10.49
N TRP A 550 10.16 33.07 -11.48
CA TRP A 550 9.20 34.18 -11.44
C TRP A 550 7.77 33.70 -11.72
N PRO A 551 6.75 34.36 -11.16
CA PRO A 551 5.35 34.04 -11.45
C PRO A 551 5.02 34.18 -12.94
N ILE A 552 4.18 33.31 -13.48
CA ILE A 552 3.65 33.45 -14.85
C ILE A 552 2.39 34.33 -14.78
N PRO A 553 2.27 35.42 -15.57
CA PRO A 553 1.16 36.36 -15.49
C PRO A 553 -0.22 35.71 -15.57
N GLY A 554 -1.15 36.18 -14.73
CA GLY A 554 -2.55 35.74 -14.70
C GLY A 554 -2.77 34.29 -14.21
N THR A 555 -1.70 33.58 -13.83
CA THR A 555 -1.79 32.20 -13.34
C THR A 555 -2.05 32.11 -11.83
N LEU A 556 -2.15 33.23 -11.12
CA LEU A 556 -2.53 33.26 -9.71
C LEU A 556 -4.05 33.03 -9.57
N LYS A 557 -4.44 31.85 -9.07
CA LYS A 557 -5.84 31.41 -8.92
C LYS A 557 -6.07 30.78 -7.52
N PRO A 558 -7.30 30.79 -6.95
CA PRO A 558 -7.61 30.10 -5.70
C PRO A 558 -7.60 28.56 -5.84
N LEU A 559 -7.19 27.84 -4.79
CA LEU A 559 -7.24 26.38 -4.71
C LEU A 559 -8.50 25.90 -3.98
N HIS A 560 -9.53 25.55 -4.75
CA HIS A 560 -10.82 25.08 -4.23
C HIS A 560 -10.72 23.87 -3.29
N GLY A 561 -11.39 23.96 -2.14
CA GLY A 561 -11.51 22.86 -1.18
C GLY A 561 -10.29 22.65 -0.26
N THR A 562 -9.39 23.64 -0.17
CA THR A 562 -8.23 23.63 0.75
C THR A 562 -8.58 24.15 2.15
N SER A 563 -7.85 23.66 3.17
CA SER A 563 -7.93 24.15 4.55
C SER A 563 -6.53 24.10 5.19
N PRO A 564 -5.97 25.24 5.67
CA PRO A 564 -6.46 26.60 5.45
C PRO A 564 -6.53 26.95 3.96
N ALA A 565 -7.30 27.99 3.62
CA ALA A 565 -7.52 28.39 2.23
C ALA A 565 -6.20 28.81 1.55
N ARG A 566 -5.99 28.32 0.32
CA ARG A 566 -4.75 28.51 -0.45
C ARG A 566 -5.04 29.05 -1.85
N GLY A 567 -4.04 29.71 -2.43
CA GLY A 567 -3.94 29.97 -3.86
C GLY A 567 -2.83 29.15 -4.52
N GLU A 568 -2.76 29.19 -5.84
CA GLU A 568 -1.71 28.57 -6.64
C GLU A 568 -1.30 29.48 -7.79
N VAL A 569 0.00 29.60 -8.02
CA VAL A 569 0.59 30.34 -9.13
C VAL A 569 1.63 29.47 -9.83
N LEU A 570 1.61 29.49 -11.16
CA LEU A 570 2.61 28.77 -11.96
C LEU A 570 3.86 29.65 -12.11
N MET A 571 5.02 29.01 -12.20
CA MET A 571 6.32 29.65 -12.21
C MET A 571 7.11 29.22 -13.46
N SER A 572 7.94 30.12 -13.99
CA SER A 572 8.97 29.81 -14.99
C SER A 572 10.35 30.26 -14.51
N MET A 573 11.40 29.59 -14.99
CA MET A 573 12.78 29.77 -14.51
C MET A 573 13.60 30.73 -15.40
N TYR A 574 14.40 31.59 -14.75
CA TYR A 574 15.29 32.54 -15.42
C TYR A 574 16.66 32.56 -14.73
N HIS A 575 17.69 32.90 -15.52
CA HIS A 575 19.01 33.24 -15.01
C HIS A 575 18.97 34.53 -14.17
N LEU A 576 20.00 34.77 -13.35
CA LEU A 576 20.03 35.88 -12.39
C LEU A 576 20.05 37.27 -13.05
N ASP A 577 20.46 37.34 -14.32
CA ASP A 577 20.43 38.51 -15.21
C ASP A 577 19.09 38.71 -15.94
N GLY A 578 18.14 37.79 -15.79
CA GLY A 578 16.84 37.79 -16.45
C GLY A 578 16.76 37.02 -17.76
N ALA A 579 17.84 36.40 -18.25
CA ALA A 579 17.77 35.53 -19.43
C ALA A 579 16.91 34.28 -19.17
N VAL A 580 16.19 33.79 -20.19
CA VAL A 580 15.33 32.60 -20.08
C VAL A 580 16.14 31.34 -19.77
N MET A 581 15.70 30.51 -18.83
CA MET A 581 16.35 29.21 -18.59
C MET A 581 15.90 28.20 -19.66
N THR A 582 16.80 27.84 -20.56
CA THR A 582 16.49 27.06 -21.77
C THR A 582 16.16 25.58 -21.53
N SER A 583 16.34 25.06 -20.31
CA SER A 583 15.85 23.73 -19.89
C SER A 583 14.46 23.76 -19.21
N ASP A 584 13.76 24.91 -19.21
CA ASP A 584 12.38 24.99 -18.74
C ASP A 584 11.41 24.54 -19.87
N PRO A 585 10.57 23.51 -19.65
CA PRO A 585 9.61 23.02 -20.64
C PRO A 585 8.66 24.08 -21.18
N ARG A 586 8.27 25.08 -20.37
CA ARG A 586 7.38 26.16 -20.82
C ARG A 586 8.09 27.06 -21.82
N HIS A 587 9.35 27.40 -21.56
CA HIS A 587 10.15 28.20 -22.49
C HIS A 587 10.41 27.47 -23.82
N ALA A 588 10.45 26.14 -23.82
CA ALA A 588 10.51 25.34 -25.05
C ALA A 588 9.23 25.46 -25.91
N LEU A 589 8.04 25.54 -25.29
CA LEU A 589 6.79 25.83 -26.01
C LEU A 589 6.74 27.29 -26.48
N GLN A 590 7.04 28.24 -25.58
CA GLN A 590 6.98 29.68 -25.87
C GLN A 590 7.76 30.04 -27.13
N ARG A 591 9.00 29.53 -27.27
CA ARG A 591 9.84 29.76 -28.45
C ARG A 591 9.19 29.30 -29.77
N GLN A 592 8.40 28.23 -29.77
CA GLN A 592 7.68 27.77 -30.97
C GLN A 592 6.44 28.61 -31.26
N VAL A 593 5.76 29.11 -30.23
CA VAL A 593 4.65 30.07 -30.37
C VAL A 593 5.16 31.41 -30.91
N ASP A 594 6.27 31.92 -30.36
CA ASP A 594 6.93 33.16 -30.82
C ASP A 594 7.39 33.04 -32.28
N ALA A 595 7.94 31.88 -32.66
CA ALA A 595 8.38 31.62 -34.03
C ALA A 595 7.21 31.51 -35.03
N MET A 596 6.09 30.88 -34.65
CA MET A 596 4.85 30.94 -35.45
C MET A 596 4.32 32.37 -35.56
N ALA A 597 4.33 33.15 -34.47
CA ALA A 597 3.85 34.52 -34.47
C ALA A 597 4.70 35.43 -35.39
N ALA A 598 6.02 35.19 -35.46
CA ALA A 598 6.90 35.85 -36.43
C ALA A 598 6.62 35.45 -37.90
N GLU A 599 6.03 34.27 -38.13
CA GLU A 599 5.53 33.81 -39.43
C GLU A 599 4.08 34.30 -39.72
N GLY A 600 3.45 35.05 -38.80
CA GLY A 600 2.07 35.53 -38.91
C GLY A 600 1.00 34.49 -38.57
N LEU A 601 1.38 33.42 -37.88
CA LEU A 601 0.55 32.29 -37.50
C LEU A 601 0.37 32.22 -35.97
N HIS A 602 -0.85 31.98 -35.52
CA HIS A 602 -1.18 31.92 -34.10
C HIS A 602 -1.78 30.54 -33.75
N PRO A 603 -1.05 29.67 -33.04
CA PRO A 603 -1.51 28.32 -32.74
C PRO A 603 -2.59 28.32 -31.64
N ALA A 604 -3.74 27.74 -31.99
CA ALA A 604 -4.87 27.52 -31.09
C ALA A 604 -5.02 26.01 -30.79
N GLY A 605 -5.58 25.66 -29.63
CA GLY A 605 -5.64 24.26 -29.22
C GLY A 605 -6.50 23.90 -28.02
N ALA A 606 -6.74 22.59 -27.91
CA ALA A 606 -7.24 21.92 -26.71
C ALA A 606 -6.55 20.56 -26.55
N PHE A 607 -6.48 20.08 -25.32
CA PHE A 607 -6.09 18.70 -25.01
C PHE A 607 -7.31 17.92 -24.52
N GLU A 608 -7.41 16.65 -24.86
CA GLU A 608 -8.31 15.69 -24.21
C GLU A 608 -7.56 15.06 -23.02
N LEU A 609 -8.27 14.83 -21.90
CA LEU A 609 -7.67 14.27 -20.68
C LEU A 609 -8.33 12.95 -20.30
N GLU A 610 -7.78 11.83 -20.79
CA GLU A 610 -8.13 10.49 -20.32
C GLU A 610 -7.39 10.16 -19.01
N PHE A 611 -8.05 9.52 -18.04
CA PHE A 611 -7.43 9.07 -16.80
C PHE A 611 -8.23 7.96 -16.12
N PHE A 612 -7.58 7.26 -15.19
CA PHE A 612 -8.25 6.26 -14.35
C PHE A 612 -8.54 6.81 -12.95
N LEU A 613 -9.68 6.43 -12.38
CA LEU A 613 -9.96 6.53 -10.95
C LEU A 613 -9.81 5.14 -10.32
N LEU A 614 -8.76 4.96 -9.54
CA LEU A 614 -8.36 3.69 -8.93
C LEU A 614 -8.62 3.70 -7.42
N ASP A 615 -8.88 2.52 -6.86
CA ASP A 615 -8.91 2.35 -5.40
C ASP A 615 -7.50 2.49 -4.81
N PRO A 616 -7.28 3.19 -3.68
CA PRO A 616 -6.00 3.17 -2.96
C PRO A 616 -5.59 1.78 -2.45
N LYS A 617 -6.53 0.83 -2.34
CA LYS A 617 -6.25 -0.57 -2.02
C LYS A 617 -6.09 -1.37 -3.31
N LEU A 618 -4.98 -2.10 -3.39
CA LEU A 618 -4.80 -3.15 -4.39
C LEU A 618 -5.84 -4.26 -4.19
N ASP A 619 -6.08 -5.06 -5.23
CA ASP A 619 -6.92 -6.26 -5.14
C ASP A 619 -6.25 -7.40 -4.33
N ASP A 620 -6.94 -8.52 -4.17
CA ASP A 620 -6.43 -9.70 -3.45
C ASP A 620 -5.21 -10.36 -4.13
N HIS A 621 -4.91 -9.99 -5.38
CA HIS A 621 -3.72 -10.39 -6.12
C HIS A 621 -2.59 -9.33 -6.10
N GLY A 622 -2.80 -8.20 -5.42
CA GLY A 622 -1.83 -7.11 -5.34
C GLY A 622 -1.80 -6.18 -6.57
N ARG A 623 -2.84 -6.19 -7.41
CA ARG A 623 -2.95 -5.40 -8.64
C ARG A 623 -3.79 -4.13 -8.42
N ALA A 624 -3.67 -3.16 -9.34
CA ALA A 624 -4.50 -1.96 -9.33
C ALA A 624 -5.94 -2.30 -9.78
N GLN A 625 -6.94 -1.71 -9.11
CA GLN A 625 -8.36 -1.95 -9.40
C GLN A 625 -9.15 -0.62 -9.54
N PRO A 626 -10.29 -0.61 -10.27
CA PRO A 626 -11.18 0.53 -10.34
C PRO A 626 -11.67 0.98 -8.96
N ALA A 627 -11.82 2.29 -8.78
CA ALA A 627 -12.46 2.85 -7.59
C ALA A 627 -13.93 2.41 -7.48
N ALA A 628 -14.41 2.29 -6.24
CA ALA A 628 -15.85 2.29 -5.99
C ALA A 628 -16.46 3.65 -6.34
N ALA A 629 -17.69 3.65 -6.82
CA ALA A 629 -18.49 4.85 -7.03
C ALA A 629 -18.61 5.64 -5.72
N VAL A 630 -18.30 6.94 -5.79
CA VAL A 630 -18.25 7.87 -4.66
C VAL A 630 -19.64 8.12 -4.06
N LEU A 631 -20.72 7.99 -4.86
CA LEU A 631 -22.10 8.25 -4.44
C LEU A 631 -22.73 7.09 -3.63
N ASP A 632 -22.54 5.84 -4.05
CA ASP A 632 -23.26 4.65 -3.55
C ASP A 632 -22.33 3.51 -3.07
N GLY A 633 -21.01 3.64 -3.23
CA GLY A 633 -20.04 2.59 -2.91
C GLY A 633 -20.00 1.41 -3.89
N ARG A 634 -20.78 1.44 -4.97
CA ARG A 634 -20.88 0.34 -5.95
C ARG A 634 -19.59 0.22 -6.76
N ARG A 635 -19.12 -1.01 -6.98
CA ARG A 635 -18.03 -1.31 -7.93
C ARG A 635 -18.60 -1.82 -9.26
N SER A 636 -17.98 -1.45 -10.36
CA SER A 636 -18.14 -2.14 -11.64
C SER A 636 -16.76 -2.54 -12.17
N LEU A 637 -16.65 -3.79 -12.63
CA LEU A 637 -15.50 -4.32 -13.36
C LEU A 637 -15.82 -4.44 -14.86
N LYS A 638 -16.92 -3.83 -15.32
CA LYS A 638 -17.35 -3.82 -16.71
C LYS A 638 -16.74 -2.62 -17.44
N THR A 639 -16.60 -2.76 -18.74
CA THR A 639 -16.34 -1.64 -19.65
C THR A 639 -17.64 -0.85 -19.85
N GLU A 640 -17.77 0.28 -19.17
CA GLU A 640 -19.00 1.09 -19.05
C GLU A 640 -18.97 2.32 -20.00
N VAL A 641 -18.58 2.13 -21.27
CA VAL A 641 -18.35 3.24 -22.23
C VAL A 641 -19.61 4.07 -22.45
N TYR A 642 -19.50 5.41 -22.38
CA TYR A 642 -20.61 6.36 -22.52
C TYR A 642 -21.79 6.12 -21.55
N SER A 643 -21.58 5.37 -20.46
CA SER A 643 -22.61 5.00 -19.47
C SER A 643 -22.88 6.15 -18.48
N VAL A 644 -23.91 6.94 -18.75
CA VAL A 644 -24.33 8.06 -17.88
C VAL A 644 -24.68 7.57 -16.46
N ASP A 645 -25.27 6.38 -16.32
CA ASP A 645 -25.54 5.75 -15.01
C ASP A 645 -24.30 5.23 -14.28
N HIS A 646 -23.16 5.10 -14.98
CA HIS A 646 -21.87 4.91 -14.34
C HIS A 646 -21.28 6.25 -13.87
N LEU A 647 -21.40 7.31 -14.69
CA LEU A 647 -20.97 8.67 -14.31
C LEU A 647 -21.74 9.22 -13.11
N HIS A 648 -23.04 8.94 -12.99
CA HIS A 648 -23.85 9.27 -11.80
C HIS A 648 -23.21 8.76 -10.50
N GLY A 649 -22.58 7.58 -10.51
CA GLY A 649 -21.87 7.04 -9.35
C GLY A 649 -20.65 7.83 -8.90
N MET A 650 -20.07 8.66 -9.79
CA MET A 650 -18.90 9.51 -9.52
C MET A 650 -19.27 11.00 -9.44
N GLU A 651 -20.55 11.37 -9.53
CA GLU A 651 -21.02 12.76 -9.55
C GLU A 651 -20.43 13.62 -8.43
N PRO A 652 -20.37 13.21 -7.14
CA PRO A 652 -19.88 14.10 -6.09
C PRO A 652 -18.41 14.49 -6.27
N LEU A 653 -17.59 13.61 -6.86
CA LEU A 653 -16.20 13.89 -7.20
C LEU A 653 -16.11 14.79 -8.44
N PHE A 654 -16.84 14.48 -9.51
CA PHE A 654 -16.85 15.32 -10.71
C PHE A 654 -17.36 16.74 -10.43
N SER A 655 -18.41 16.91 -9.63
CA SER A 655 -18.90 18.22 -9.19
C SER A 655 -17.85 19.05 -8.43
N GLN A 656 -16.98 18.41 -7.62
CA GLN A 656 -15.84 19.10 -7.01
C GLN A 656 -14.70 19.39 -8.00
N ILE A 657 -14.47 18.54 -9.01
CA ILE A 657 -13.52 18.80 -10.09
C ILE A 657 -13.97 20.00 -10.93
N TYR A 658 -15.23 20.04 -11.36
CA TYR A 658 -15.81 21.17 -12.10
C TYR A 658 -15.85 22.46 -11.27
N ALA A 659 -16.13 22.39 -9.97
CA ALA A 659 -16.06 23.55 -9.08
C ALA A 659 -14.62 24.10 -8.98
N ALA A 660 -13.63 23.23 -8.85
CA ALA A 660 -12.23 23.60 -8.82
C ALA A 660 -11.71 24.13 -10.16
N ALA A 661 -12.15 23.55 -11.29
CA ALA A 661 -11.83 24.04 -12.62
C ALA A 661 -12.37 25.46 -12.84
N ARG A 662 -13.63 25.73 -12.50
CA ARG A 662 -14.21 27.09 -12.55
C ARG A 662 -13.48 28.09 -11.65
N ALA A 663 -13.14 27.69 -10.41
CA ALA A 663 -12.35 28.52 -9.49
C ALA A 663 -10.95 28.84 -10.05
N ALA A 664 -10.43 27.96 -10.90
CA ALA A 664 -9.15 28.10 -11.58
C ALA A 664 -9.22 28.76 -12.97
N ASP A 665 -10.40 29.22 -13.42
CA ASP A 665 -10.63 29.82 -14.75
C ASP A 665 -10.46 28.82 -15.93
N ILE A 666 -10.62 27.52 -15.64
CA ILE A 666 -10.57 26.41 -16.60
C ILE A 666 -12.00 26.01 -16.95
N GLN A 667 -12.38 26.23 -18.21
CA GLN A 667 -13.64 25.70 -18.76
C GLN A 667 -13.44 24.23 -19.17
N ALA A 668 -13.64 23.33 -18.20
CA ALA A 668 -13.82 21.92 -18.46
C ALA A 668 -15.23 21.68 -19.02
N GLU A 669 -15.33 20.89 -20.09
CA GLU A 669 -16.52 20.67 -20.91
C GLU A 669 -17.15 19.30 -20.57
N THR A 670 -17.15 18.35 -21.51
CA THR A 670 -17.80 17.05 -21.38
C THR A 670 -16.96 16.06 -20.58
N VAL A 671 -17.59 15.29 -19.70
CA VAL A 671 -17.03 14.06 -19.12
C VAL A 671 -17.71 12.83 -19.71
N ILE A 672 -16.93 11.81 -20.06
CA ILE A 672 -17.42 10.48 -20.45
C ILE A 672 -16.71 9.38 -19.66
N SER A 673 -17.36 8.22 -19.55
CA SER A 673 -16.73 6.96 -19.14
C SER A 673 -16.24 6.19 -20.37
N GLU A 674 -15.07 5.58 -20.27
CA GLU A 674 -14.25 5.20 -21.42
C GLU A 674 -14.10 3.68 -21.63
N TYR A 675 -13.27 3.24 -22.58
CA TYR A 675 -13.09 1.84 -23.00
C TYR A 675 -12.41 0.91 -21.96
N ALA A 676 -12.28 1.33 -20.70
CA ALA A 676 -11.82 0.49 -19.59
C ALA A 676 -12.61 0.73 -18.28
N PRO A 677 -12.75 -0.28 -17.41
CA PRO A 677 -13.36 -0.10 -16.08
C PRO A 677 -12.62 0.97 -15.26
N GLY A 678 -13.36 2.00 -14.82
CA GLY A 678 -12.79 3.11 -14.05
C GLY A 678 -11.94 4.11 -14.86
N GLN A 679 -11.95 4.03 -16.21
CA GLN A 679 -11.39 5.08 -17.07
C GLN A 679 -12.45 6.11 -17.44
N TYR A 680 -12.04 7.38 -17.47
CA TYR A 680 -12.85 8.52 -17.83
C TYR A 680 -12.06 9.45 -18.75
N GLU A 681 -12.75 10.20 -19.60
CA GLU A 681 -12.19 11.32 -20.37
C GLU A 681 -12.89 12.61 -19.94
N LEU A 682 -12.13 13.69 -19.80
CA LEU A 682 -12.63 15.04 -19.57
C LEU A 682 -12.06 15.97 -20.66
N THR A 683 -12.95 16.62 -21.41
CA THR A 683 -12.55 17.57 -22.46
C THR A 683 -12.43 18.99 -21.90
N LEU A 684 -11.59 19.82 -22.54
CA LEU A 684 -11.41 21.23 -22.21
C LEU A 684 -11.88 22.12 -23.36
N HIS A 685 -12.31 23.34 -23.04
CA HIS A 685 -12.64 24.35 -24.03
C HIS A 685 -11.44 24.70 -24.92
N TYR A 686 -11.72 25.07 -26.17
CA TYR A 686 -10.69 25.40 -27.14
C TYR A 686 -10.10 26.79 -26.86
N ARG A 687 -8.80 26.87 -26.58
CA ARG A 687 -8.11 28.15 -26.36
C ARG A 687 -7.53 28.67 -27.67
N THR A 688 -7.65 29.98 -27.90
CA THR A 688 -6.92 30.68 -28.98
C THR A 688 -5.44 30.89 -28.67
N ASP A 689 -5.04 30.65 -27.41
CA ASP A 689 -3.65 30.58 -26.96
C ASP A 689 -3.31 29.15 -26.50
N VAL A 690 -2.34 28.53 -27.18
CA VAL A 690 -1.81 27.21 -26.84
C VAL A 690 -0.99 27.19 -25.54
N MET A 691 -0.41 28.32 -25.10
CA MET A 691 0.27 28.41 -23.80
C MET A 691 -0.74 28.17 -22.68
N GLN A 692 -1.85 28.92 -22.69
CA GLN A 692 -2.98 28.71 -21.78
C GLN A 692 -3.54 27.28 -21.85
N ALA A 693 -3.68 26.69 -23.03
CA ALA A 693 -4.15 25.30 -23.16
C ALA A 693 -3.25 24.29 -22.41
N ALA A 694 -1.94 24.53 -22.37
CA ALA A 694 -0.99 23.69 -21.63
C ALA A 694 -0.97 24.00 -20.12
N ASP A 695 -1.09 25.28 -19.71
CA ASP A 695 -1.26 25.70 -18.31
C ASP A 695 -2.51 25.06 -17.69
N ASP A 696 -3.64 25.17 -18.39
CA ASP A 696 -4.94 24.62 -17.99
C ASP A 696 -4.84 23.11 -17.77
N LEU A 697 -4.15 22.37 -18.66
CA LEU A 697 -4.02 20.94 -18.53
C LEU A 697 -3.11 20.52 -17.36
N ILE A 698 -1.97 21.21 -17.16
CA ILE A 698 -1.10 20.99 -15.99
C ILE A 698 -1.89 21.19 -14.70
N ARG A 699 -2.65 22.29 -14.62
CA ARG A 699 -3.47 22.61 -13.45
C ARG A 699 -4.65 21.67 -13.28
N LEU A 700 -5.33 21.26 -14.35
CA LEU A 700 -6.41 20.28 -14.29
C LEU A 700 -5.90 18.91 -13.80
N LYS A 701 -4.74 18.44 -14.29
CA LYS A 701 -4.03 17.25 -13.77
C LYS A 701 -3.63 17.40 -12.29
N ARG A 702 -3.51 18.60 -11.73
CA ARG A 702 -3.34 18.84 -10.28
C ARG A 702 -4.68 18.86 -9.53
N ILE A 703 -5.69 19.54 -10.07
CA ILE A 703 -7.06 19.61 -9.54
C ILE A 703 -7.68 18.22 -9.38
N VAL A 704 -7.65 17.38 -10.42
CA VAL A 704 -8.24 16.03 -10.38
C VAL A 704 -7.55 15.17 -9.32
N ARG A 705 -6.21 15.25 -9.17
CA ARG A 705 -5.48 14.59 -8.08
C ARG A 705 -5.85 15.12 -6.70
N LEU A 706 -6.06 16.43 -6.54
CA LEU A 706 -6.45 17.04 -5.27
C LEU A 706 -7.86 16.60 -4.86
N GLN A 707 -8.84 16.70 -5.75
CA GLN A 707 -10.23 16.35 -5.43
C GLN A 707 -10.40 14.84 -5.24
N ALA A 708 -9.81 13.98 -6.08
CA ALA A 708 -9.88 12.52 -5.91
C ALA A 708 -9.36 12.08 -4.52
N ARG A 709 -8.23 12.65 -4.07
CA ARG A 709 -7.68 12.39 -2.72
C ARG A 709 -8.66 12.76 -1.59
N ARG A 710 -9.45 13.82 -1.74
CA ARG A 710 -10.46 14.24 -0.74
C ARG A 710 -11.62 13.22 -0.61
N PHE A 711 -11.89 12.44 -1.64
CA PHE A 711 -12.87 11.34 -1.63
C PHE A 711 -12.25 9.96 -1.41
N GLY A 712 -10.95 9.87 -1.07
CA GLY A 712 -10.27 8.59 -0.88
C GLY A 712 -10.04 7.81 -2.18
N VAL A 713 -9.94 8.48 -3.32
CA VAL A 713 -9.74 7.90 -4.66
C VAL A 713 -8.37 8.27 -5.22
N THR A 714 -7.73 7.34 -5.94
CA THR A 714 -6.44 7.57 -6.62
C THR A 714 -6.67 7.94 -8.08
N ALA A 715 -6.58 9.23 -8.41
CA ALA A 715 -6.53 9.66 -9.82
C ALA A 715 -5.16 9.30 -10.45
N CYS A 716 -5.20 8.46 -11.48
CA CYS A 716 -4.04 7.88 -12.12
C CYS A 716 -3.90 8.37 -13.57
N PHE A 717 -2.72 8.92 -13.87
CA PHE A 717 -2.33 9.46 -15.18
C PHE A 717 -1.16 8.67 -15.76
N MET A 718 -1.16 7.36 -15.54
CA MET A 718 -0.28 6.41 -16.24
C MET A 718 -0.90 6.10 -17.61
N ALA A 719 -0.09 5.99 -18.66
CA ALA A 719 -0.58 5.64 -19.99
C ALA A 719 -1.21 4.24 -20.09
N LYS A 720 -0.88 3.32 -19.18
CA LYS A 720 -1.40 1.94 -19.13
C LYS A 720 -1.36 1.40 -17.68
N PRO A 721 -2.33 1.73 -16.81
CA PRO A 721 -2.32 1.31 -15.41
C PRO A 721 -2.85 -0.12 -15.18
N ILE A 722 -3.63 -0.66 -16.12
CA ILE A 722 -4.19 -2.02 -16.07
C ILE A 722 -3.82 -2.73 -17.39
N GLU A 723 -3.42 -4.00 -17.31
CA GLU A 723 -2.84 -4.75 -18.44
C GLU A 723 -3.88 -5.08 -19.54
N ASP A 724 -5.04 -5.62 -19.15
CA ASP A 724 -6.02 -6.20 -20.07
C ASP A 724 -6.90 -5.19 -20.83
N TYR A 725 -6.86 -3.90 -20.47
CA TYR A 725 -7.80 -2.88 -20.95
C TYR A 725 -7.14 -1.74 -21.74
N ALA A 726 -7.93 -0.77 -22.22
CA ALA A 726 -7.42 0.44 -22.88
C ALA A 726 -6.41 1.19 -21.99
N GLY A 727 -5.49 1.92 -22.63
CA GLY A 727 -4.62 2.87 -21.96
C GLY A 727 -5.19 4.29 -22.03
N SER A 728 -4.56 5.25 -21.35
CA SER A 728 -5.00 6.65 -21.32
C SER A 728 -4.17 7.57 -22.23
N GLY A 729 -4.83 8.11 -23.24
CA GLY A 729 -4.31 9.11 -24.17
C GLY A 729 -4.38 10.56 -23.67
N MET A 730 -3.69 11.44 -24.39
CA MET A 730 -3.79 12.89 -24.24
C MET A 730 -3.76 13.50 -25.64
N HIS A 731 -4.84 13.32 -26.39
CA HIS A 731 -4.92 13.80 -27.76
C HIS A 731 -4.83 15.34 -27.77
N PHE A 732 -4.00 15.89 -28.65
CA PHE A 732 -3.84 17.34 -28.80
C PHE A 732 -4.51 17.78 -30.09
N HIS A 733 -5.59 18.57 -29.98
CA HIS A 733 -6.34 19.12 -31.10
C HIS A 733 -5.80 20.50 -31.44
N VAL A 734 -5.07 20.64 -32.56
CA VAL A 734 -4.38 21.89 -32.94
C VAL A 734 -4.90 22.49 -34.24
N SER A 735 -5.07 23.81 -34.25
CA SER A 735 -5.34 24.61 -35.44
C SER A 735 -4.43 25.84 -35.48
N LEU A 736 -4.35 26.48 -36.64
CA LEU A 736 -3.57 27.69 -36.84
C LEU A 736 -4.52 28.82 -37.25
N LEU A 737 -4.40 29.98 -36.59
CA LEU A 737 -5.12 31.20 -36.96
C LEU A 737 -4.16 32.18 -37.66
N ASP A 738 -4.67 32.98 -38.59
CA ASP A 738 -3.94 34.15 -39.10
C ASP A 738 -4.06 35.36 -38.16
N GLY A 739 -3.36 36.44 -38.46
CA GLY A 739 -3.45 37.72 -37.73
C GLY A 739 -4.82 38.42 -37.77
N ALA A 740 -5.83 37.85 -38.44
CA ALA A 740 -7.24 38.27 -38.39
C ALA A 740 -8.13 37.26 -37.61
N GLY A 741 -7.53 36.27 -36.94
CA GLY A 741 -8.22 35.24 -36.17
C GLY A 741 -8.87 34.14 -37.01
N ARG A 742 -8.57 34.05 -38.31
CA ARG A 742 -9.19 33.09 -39.24
C ARG A 742 -8.38 31.80 -39.28
N ASN A 743 -9.05 30.67 -39.16
CA ASN A 743 -8.42 29.34 -39.19
C ASN A 743 -7.88 29.01 -40.59
N VAL A 744 -6.56 28.90 -40.75
CA VAL A 744 -5.89 28.64 -42.04
C VAL A 744 -5.91 27.16 -42.46
N PHE A 745 -6.41 26.27 -41.60
CA PHE A 745 -6.74 24.88 -41.96
C PHE A 745 -8.17 24.73 -42.51
N ALA A 746 -9.01 25.75 -42.44
CA ALA A 746 -10.38 25.68 -42.94
C ALA A 746 -10.44 25.62 -44.49
N GLU A 747 -11.02 24.56 -45.03
CA GLU A 747 -11.32 24.46 -46.46
C GLU A 747 -12.48 25.37 -46.90
N ALA A 748 -12.47 25.77 -48.19
CA ALA A 748 -13.57 26.53 -48.80
C ALA A 748 -14.76 25.65 -49.22
N GLN A 749 -14.51 24.36 -49.48
CA GLN A 749 -15.50 23.35 -49.81
C GLN A 749 -15.10 22.02 -49.15
N GLU A 750 -16.05 21.36 -48.48
CA GLU A 750 -15.78 20.15 -47.68
C GLU A 750 -15.05 19.06 -48.49
N GLY A 751 -13.97 18.53 -47.93
CA GLY A 751 -13.13 17.50 -48.57
C GLY A 751 -12.10 18.03 -49.58
N GLN A 752 -12.03 19.34 -49.84
CA GLN A 752 -10.94 19.97 -50.58
C GLN A 752 -9.91 20.55 -49.60
N TRP A 753 -9.03 19.68 -49.11
CA TRP A 753 -7.98 20.04 -48.14
C TRP A 753 -7.09 21.18 -48.63
N THR A 754 -6.77 22.12 -47.74
CA THR A 754 -5.81 23.20 -48.06
C THR A 754 -4.38 22.67 -48.06
N ASP A 755 -3.53 23.23 -48.92
CA ASP A 755 -2.07 23.00 -48.86
C ASP A 755 -1.53 23.19 -47.43
N THR A 756 -2.06 24.15 -46.68
CA THR A 756 -1.68 24.43 -45.29
C THR A 756 -1.89 23.22 -44.36
N ILE A 757 -3.07 22.58 -44.37
CA ILE A 757 -3.31 21.41 -43.51
C ILE A 757 -2.58 20.16 -44.03
N LEU A 758 -2.44 20.00 -45.35
CA LEU A 758 -1.69 18.89 -45.95
C LEU A 758 -0.20 18.99 -45.59
N HIS A 759 0.42 20.16 -45.73
CA HIS A 759 1.82 20.39 -45.35
C HIS A 759 2.04 20.22 -43.84
N ALA A 760 1.11 20.71 -43.01
CA ALA A 760 1.15 20.51 -41.56
C ALA A 760 1.12 19.01 -41.19
N LEU A 761 0.24 18.23 -41.83
CA LEU A 761 0.20 16.77 -41.67
C LEU A 761 1.50 16.11 -42.16
N GLY A 762 2.07 16.54 -43.28
CA GLY A 762 3.28 15.95 -43.84
C GLY A 762 4.50 16.15 -42.95
N GLY A 763 4.69 17.36 -42.42
CA GLY A 763 5.72 17.63 -41.42
C GLY A 763 5.53 16.78 -40.16
N LEU A 764 4.30 16.72 -39.62
CA LEU A 764 3.98 15.87 -38.48
C LEU A 764 4.24 14.39 -38.74
N ARG A 765 3.88 13.83 -39.92
CA ARG A 765 4.20 12.44 -40.29
C ARG A 765 5.72 12.22 -40.29
N GLN A 766 6.46 13.13 -40.92
CA GLN A 766 7.90 12.99 -41.11
C GLN A 766 8.69 13.02 -39.79
N THR A 767 8.31 13.88 -38.84
CA THR A 767 9.05 14.08 -37.59
C THR A 767 8.56 13.21 -36.43
N MET A 768 7.45 12.47 -36.60
CA MET A 768 6.81 11.73 -35.50
C MET A 768 7.71 10.66 -34.87
N GLY A 769 8.42 9.88 -35.69
CA GLY A 769 9.24 8.75 -35.22
C GLY A 769 10.34 9.17 -34.26
N GLU A 770 11.11 10.20 -34.62
CA GLU A 770 12.16 10.77 -33.77
C GLU A 770 11.61 11.53 -32.55
N ALA A 771 10.38 12.07 -32.66
CA ALA A 771 9.68 12.73 -31.58
C ALA A 771 9.01 11.79 -30.55
N MET A 772 8.90 10.48 -30.83
CA MET A 772 8.12 9.54 -30.00
C MET A 772 8.51 9.51 -28.52
N LEU A 773 9.75 9.86 -28.14
CA LEU A 773 10.13 9.96 -26.73
C LEU A 773 9.34 11.05 -25.96
N VAL A 774 8.93 12.14 -26.61
CA VAL A 774 8.10 13.19 -26.00
C VAL A 774 6.66 12.70 -25.82
N PHE A 775 6.15 11.94 -26.78
CA PHE A 775 4.79 11.41 -26.78
C PHE A 775 4.61 10.16 -25.90
N ALA A 776 5.70 9.42 -25.66
CA ALA A 776 5.77 8.21 -24.85
C ALA A 776 7.00 8.21 -23.91
N PRO A 777 7.01 9.07 -22.87
CA PRO A 777 8.22 9.39 -22.12
C PRO A 777 8.66 8.38 -21.06
N HIS A 778 7.90 7.32 -20.76
CA HIS A 778 8.23 6.35 -19.70
C HIS A 778 8.01 4.90 -20.15
N ALA A 779 8.64 3.93 -19.48
CA ALA A 779 8.43 2.49 -19.72
C ALA A 779 6.95 2.06 -19.76
N ASN A 780 6.06 2.74 -19.01
CA ASN A 780 4.63 2.45 -19.02
C ASN A 780 3.92 2.97 -20.29
N SER A 781 4.37 4.09 -20.86
CA SER A 781 3.87 4.64 -22.13
C SER A 781 3.98 3.62 -23.26
N TRP A 782 5.08 2.86 -23.30
CA TRP A 782 5.35 1.82 -24.29
C TRP A 782 4.46 0.58 -24.14
N ARG A 783 3.76 0.41 -23.01
CA ARG A 783 2.72 -0.63 -22.83
C ARG A 783 1.37 -0.24 -23.43
N ARG A 784 1.22 0.99 -23.95
CA ARG A 784 0.03 1.45 -24.68
C ARG A 784 0.06 1.04 -26.16
N PHE A 785 1.25 0.91 -26.76
CA PHE A 785 1.43 0.65 -28.19
C PHE A 785 1.37 -0.84 -28.52
N ALA A 786 0.14 -1.33 -28.72
CA ALA A 786 -0.13 -2.68 -29.23
C ALA A 786 -1.15 -2.63 -30.37
N ASN A 787 -1.14 -3.61 -31.26
CA ASN A 787 -2.16 -3.68 -32.32
C ASN A 787 -3.56 -3.77 -31.73
N GLN A 788 -4.53 -3.06 -32.34
CA GLN A 788 -5.93 -2.98 -31.91
C GLN A 788 -6.17 -2.31 -30.53
N SER A 789 -5.18 -1.59 -29.98
CA SER A 789 -5.27 -0.91 -28.67
C SER A 789 -5.90 0.50 -28.68
N TYR A 790 -6.38 0.96 -29.85
CA TYR A 790 -6.73 2.37 -30.16
C TYR A 790 -5.57 3.39 -30.14
N ALA A 791 -4.37 3.02 -29.66
CA ALA A 791 -3.16 3.83 -29.79
C ALA A 791 -2.46 3.58 -31.14
N PRO A 792 -2.05 4.64 -31.86
CA PRO A 792 -1.46 4.50 -33.20
C PRO A 792 -0.06 3.89 -33.17
N VAL A 793 0.22 2.97 -34.08
CA VAL A 793 1.52 2.26 -34.20
C VAL A 793 2.32 2.66 -35.45
N SER A 794 1.79 3.58 -36.26
CA SER A 794 2.46 4.14 -37.44
C SER A 794 2.12 5.63 -37.60
N PRO A 795 2.98 6.43 -38.25
CA PRO A 795 2.70 7.85 -38.53
C PRO A 795 1.72 7.97 -39.71
N SER A 796 0.50 7.46 -39.52
CA SER A 796 -0.61 7.46 -40.48
C SER A 796 -1.55 8.65 -40.26
N TRP A 797 -2.31 9.02 -41.28
CA TRP A 797 -3.30 10.11 -41.21
C TRP A 797 -4.61 9.75 -41.91
N GLY A 798 -5.73 10.34 -41.48
CA GLY A 798 -7.05 9.98 -42.01
C GLY A 798 -8.21 10.81 -41.49
N VAL A 799 -9.26 10.91 -42.29
CA VAL A 799 -10.45 11.71 -42.01
C VAL A 799 -11.43 10.90 -41.18
N ASN A 800 -11.78 11.44 -40.01
CA ASN A 800 -12.60 10.82 -38.97
C ASN A 800 -12.11 9.44 -38.45
N ASN A 801 -10.94 8.97 -38.88
CA ASN A 801 -10.45 7.62 -38.60
C ASN A 801 -9.81 7.51 -37.19
N ARG A 802 -10.36 6.69 -36.28
CA ARG A 802 -9.79 6.46 -34.93
C ARG A 802 -8.62 5.44 -34.90
N SER A 803 -8.17 4.92 -36.05
CA SER A 803 -7.03 3.98 -36.12
C SER A 803 -5.68 4.64 -36.48
N VAL A 804 -5.68 5.90 -36.91
CA VAL A 804 -4.47 6.64 -37.35
C VAL A 804 -3.84 7.47 -36.23
N ALA A 805 -2.62 7.97 -36.46
CA ALA A 805 -1.93 8.90 -35.56
C ALA A 805 -2.43 10.35 -35.67
N LEU A 806 -2.71 10.80 -36.89
CA LEU A 806 -3.14 12.17 -37.22
C LEU A 806 -4.56 12.14 -37.78
N ARG A 807 -5.56 12.37 -36.93
CA ARG A 807 -6.96 12.36 -37.33
C ARG A 807 -7.41 13.77 -37.70
N ILE A 808 -8.18 13.92 -38.79
CA ILE A 808 -8.99 15.11 -39.02
C ILE A 808 -10.41 14.83 -38.48
N PRO A 809 -10.89 15.52 -37.43
CA PRO A 809 -12.27 15.34 -36.96
C PRO A 809 -13.29 15.87 -37.97
N ALA A 810 -14.41 15.16 -38.12
CA ALA A 810 -15.60 15.68 -38.81
C ALA A 810 -16.26 16.82 -37.99
N GLY A 811 -16.88 17.78 -38.67
CA GLY A 811 -17.47 18.97 -38.07
C GLY A 811 -17.37 20.20 -38.98
N ASP A 812 -17.82 21.37 -38.49
CA ASP A 812 -17.76 22.65 -39.21
C ASP A 812 -16.34 22.94 -39.74
N LEU A 813 -16.26 23.34 -41.01
CA LEU A 813 -15.02 23.70 -41.71
C LEU A 813 -14.24 24.78 -40.95
N ARG A 814 -14.93 25.71 -40.27
CA ARG A 814 -14.33 26.75 -39.42
C ARG A 814 -13.56 26.17 -38.23
N ALA A 815 -13.98 25.01 -37.73
CA ALA A 815 -13.40 24.29 -36.60
C ALA A 815 -12.43 23.17 -37.03
N ARG A 816 -11.96 23.20 -38.28
CA ARG A 816 -11.00 22.23 -38.83
C ARG A 816 -9.67 22.28 -38.08
N ARG A 817 -9.17 21.12 -37.69
CA ARG A 817 -8.00 20.96 -36.80
C ARG A 817 -7.40 19.56 -36.98
N ILE A 818 -6.16 19.40 -36.56
CA ILE A 818 -5.47 18.10 -36.52
C ILE A 818 -5.55 17.57 -35.09
N GLU A 819 -6.05 16.35 -34.93
CA GLU A 819 -6.04 15.58 -33.67
C GLU A 819 -4.78 14.70 -33.65
N HIS A 820 -3.79 15.10 -32.86
CA HIS A 820 -2.53 14.39 -32.67
C HIS A 820 -2.65 13.35 -31.55
N ARG A 821 -2.70 12.07 -31.92
CA ARG A 821 -3.06 10.95 -31.03
C ARG A 821 -1.93 10.14 -30.36
N PRO A 822 -0.65 10.16 -30.79
CA PRO A 822 0.42 9.38 -30.16
C PRO A 822 0.67 9.66 -28.66
N SER A 823 0.37 10.86 -28.16
CA SER A 823 0.68 11.28 -26.79
C SER A 823 -0.09 10.48 -25.72
N GLY A 824 0.63 9.90 -24.76
CA GLY A 824 0.05 9.35 -23.53
C GLY A 824 -0.27 10.45 -22.51
N VAL A 825 -1.17 10.20 -21.55
CA VAL A 825 -1.48 11.19 -20.50
C VAL A 825 -0.37 11.40 -19.46
N ASP A 826 0.61 10.52 -19.45
CA ASP A 826 1.88 10.67 -18.73
C ASP A 826 2.83 11.69 -19.40
N ALA A 827 2.52 12.16 -20.62
CA ALA A 827 3.33 13.15 -21.32
C ALA A 827 3.17 14.60 -20.79
N ASN A 828 4.25 15.37 -20.93
CA ASN A 828 4.33 16.77 -20.56
C ASN A 828 3.73 17.66 -21.68
N PRO A 829 2.59 18.34 -21.46
CA PRO A 829 1.88 19.05 -22.53
C PRO A 829 2.71 20.18 -23.17
N TYR A 830 3.62 20.83 -22.45
CA TYR A 830 4.48 21.86 -23.04
C TYR A 830 5.42 21.26 -24.10
N LEU A 831 6.08 20.14 -23.78
CA LEU A 831 6.99 19.46 -24.71
C LEU A 831 6.21 18.85 -25.89
N VAL A 832 5.03 18.27 -25.63
CA VAL A 832 4.13 17.73 -26.66
C VAL A 832 3.73 18.82 -27.64
N ALA A 833 3.20 19.95 -27.16
CA ALA A 833 2.81 21.06 -28.02
C ALA A 833 4.03 21.66 -28.75
N ALA A 834 5.17 21.86 -28.07
CA ALA A 834 6.38 22.40 -28.71
C ALA A 834 6.82 21.53 -29.90
N THR A 835 6.78 20.21 -29.73
CA THR A 835 7.18 19.24 -30.76
C THR A 835 6.16 19.14 -31.89
N VAL A 836 4.86 19.21 -31.59
CA VAL A 836 3.78 19.24 -32.61
C VAL A 836 3.84 20.54 -33.42
N LEU A 837 4.00 21.70 -32.78
CA LEU A 837 4.11 22.99 -33.47
C LEU A 837 5.38 23.06 -34.33
N ALA A 838 6.52 22.55 -33.83
CA ALA A 838 7.74 22.43 -34.63
C ALA A 838 7.55 21.50 -35.85
N GLY A 839 6.87 20.36 -35.69
CA GLY A 839 6.55 19.44 -36.79
C GLY A 839 5.65 20.08 -37.86
N ILE A 840 4.66 20.88 -37.43
CA ILE A 840 3.81 21.67 -38.32
C ILE A 840 4.65 22.72 -39.09
N ARG A 841 5.51 23.49 -38.41
CA ARG A 841 6.40 24.49 -39.05
C ARG A 841 7.34 23.83 -40.06
N HIS A 842 7.96 22.70 -39.69
CA HIS A 842 8.82 21.90 -40.59
C HIS A 842 8.05 21.48 -41.85
N GLY A 843 6.80 21.05 -41.69
CA GLY A 843 5.85 20.74 -42.76
C GLY A 843 5.59 21.91 -43.71
N LEU A 844 5.20 23.06 -43.15
CA LEU A 844 4.88 24.28 -43.90
C LEU A 844 6.11 24.84 -44.64
N ALA A 845 7.26 24.93 -43.97
CA ALA A 845 8.49 25.49 -44.53
C ALA A 845 9.03 24.66 -45.71
N ASN A 846 8.95 23.33 -45.61
CA ASN A 846 9.46 22.40 -46.63
C ASN A 846 8.40 21.92 -47.62
N ARG A 847 7.13 22.33 -47.46
CA ARG A 847 5.97 21.92 -48.28
C ARG A 847 5.84 20.40 -48.40
N ILE A 848 5.93 19.70 -47.27
CA ILE A 848 5.98 18.24 -47.22
C ILE A 848 4.59 17.66 -47.51
N ASN A 849 4.45 16.90 -48.59
CA ASN A 849 3.21 16.21 -48.92
C ASN A 849 2.95 15.08 -47.90
N PRO A 850 1.73 14.95 -47.32
CA PRO A 850 1.42 13.95 -46.31
C PRO A 850 1.24 12.52 -46.85
N GLY A 851 1.39 12.30 -48.16
CA GLY A 851 1.10 11.03 -48.80
C GLY A 851 -0.40 10.71 -48.86
N PRO A 852 -0.78 9.51 -49.32
CA PRO A 852 -2.18 9.10 -49.39
C PRO A 852 -2.83 9.03 -48.00
N GLU A 853 -4.15 9.18 -47.97
CA GLU A 853 -4.97 9.04 -46.76
C GLU A 853 -5.15 7.55 -46.38
N THR A 854 -4.96 7.20 -45.11
CA THR A 854 -5.19 5.85 -44.58
C THR A 854 -6.69 5.58 -44.46
N THR A 855 -7.28 5.02 -45.52
CA THR A 855 -8.70 4.59 -45.53
C THR A 855 -8.88 3.21 -44.90
N GLY A 856 -9.98 3.03 -44.16
CA GLY A 856 -10.25 1.78 -43.45
C GLY A 856 -9.42 1.61 -42.16
N ASN A 857 -8.77 0.46 -41.99
CA ASN A 857 -8.09 0.07 -40.75
C ASN A 857 -6.58 0.30 -40.83
N GLY A 858 -6.07 1.35 -40.17
CA GLY A 858 -4.65 1.69 -40.12
C GLY A 858 -3.75 0.68 -39.38
N TYR A 859 -4.31 -0.31 -38.68
CA TYR A 859 -3.56 -1.46 -38.15
C TYR A 859 -3.34 -2.58 -39.20
N ALA A 860 -3.69 -2.37 -40.47
CA ALA A 860 -3.55 -3.34 -41.56
C ALA A 860 -3.07 -2.69 -42.86
N GLY A 861 -2.43 -3.49 -43.73
CA GLY A 861 -1.89 -3.02 -45.01
C GLY A 861 -0.48 -2.42 -44.90
N GLU A 862 -0.06 -1.68 -45.92
CA GLU A 862 1.31 -1.15 -46.06
C GLU A 862 1.67 -0.11 -44.98
N ASP A 863 0.67 0.62 -44.48
CA ASP A 863 0.81 1.57 -43.36
C ASP A 863 1.11 0.90 -42.02
N ALA A 864 0.79 -0.39 -41.85
CA ALA A 864 0.95 -1.10 -40.58
C ALA A 864 2.41 -1.48 -40.26
N GLY A 865 3.30 -1.43 -41.26
CA GLY A 865 4.74 -1.74 -41.11
C GLY A 865 5.65 -0.50 -41.03
N GLY A 866 5.09 0.71 -41.01
CA GLY A 866 5.88 1.95 -41.05
C GLY A 866 6.64 2.19 -42.37
N GLN A 867 6.24 1.50 -43.45
CA GLN A 867 6.82 1.66 -44.79
C GLN A 867 5.84 2.33 -45.78
N GLY A 868 4.52 2.30 -45.50
CA GLY A 868 3.50 3.02 -46.26
C GLY A 868 3.66 4.54 -46.18
N GLY A 869 3.74 5.18 -47.35
CA GLY A 869 3.70 6.65 -47.48
C GLY A 869 4.99 7.42 -47.22
N GLY A 870 6.14 6.74 -47.05
CA GLY A 870 7.47 7.39 -47.07
C GLY A 870 7.89 8.17 -45.81
N ALA A 871 7.07 8.19 -44.76
CA ALA A 871 7.43 8.75 -43.46
C ALA A 871 8.34 7.77 -42.66
N PRO A 872 9.27 8.25 -41.80
CA PRO A 872 10.08 7.38 -40.95
C PRO A 872 9.24 6.55 -39.98
N ALA A 873 9.60 5.27 -39.80
CA ALA A 873 8.92 4.38 -38.86
C ALA A 873 9.01 4.88 -37.40
N MET A 874 8.00 4.54 -36.59
CA MET A 874 8.08 4.73 -35.14
C MET A 874 9.11 3.75 -34.53
N PRO A 875 9.85 4.16 -33.47
CA PRO A 875 10.64 3.25 -32.65
C PRO A 875 9.83 2.07 -32.12
N GLY A 876 10.42 0.88 -31.99
CA GLY A 876 9.75 -0.31 -31.45
C GLY A 876 9.70 -0.33 -29.92
N ASP A 877 10.64 0.32 -29.24
CA ASP A 877 10.70 0.39 -27.78
C ASP A 877 11.24 1.74 -27.24
N TRP A 878 11.17 1.91 -25.92
CA TRP A 878 11.63 3.11 -25.21
C TRP A 878 13.13 3.41 -25.43
N ARG A 879 13.97 2.37 -25.56
CA ARG A 879 15.42 2.49 -25.76
C ARG A 879 15.77 2.85 -27.21
N GLU A 880 14.93 2.47 -28.17
CA GLU A 880 14.97 3.00 -29.54
C GLU A 880 14.52 4.45 -29.57
N ALA A 881 13.43 4.81 -28.89
CA ALA A 881 12.97 6.19 -28.80
C ALA A 881 14.00 7.12 -28.14
N ILE A 882 14.69 6.67 -27.08
CA ILE A 882 15.80 7.41 -26.46
C ILE A 882 16.95 7.63 -27.46
N ARG A 883 17.34 6.61 -28.23
CA ARG A 883 18.40 6.73 -29.25
C ARG A 883 17.99 7.64 -30.41
N ALA A 884 16.75 7.54 -30.87
CA ALA A 884 16.20 8.38 -31.94
C ALA A 884 16.16 9.85 -31.51
N ALA A 885 15.61 10.13 -30.32
CA ALA A 885 15.59 11.48 -29.74
C ALA A 885 17.00 12.06 -29.57
N GLN A 886 17.95 11.29 -29.02
CA GLN A 886 19.35 11.71 -28.84
C GLN A 886 20.05 12.06 -30.16
N GLY A 887 19.75 11.36 -31.25
CA GLY A 887 20.29 11.63 -32.58
C GLY A 887 19.51 12.66 -33.42
N SER A 888 18.37 13.13 -32.93
CA SER A 888 17.45 13.97 -33.71
C SER A 888 17.86 15.45 -33.72
N ALA A 889 18.23 15.94 -34.90
CA ALA A 889 18.44 17.36 -35.14
C ALA A 889 17.11 18.15 -35.05
N PHE A 890 16.01 17.60 -35.58
CA PHE A 890 14.68 18.19 -35.48
C PHE A 890 14.25 18.37 -34.01
N LEU A 891 14.40 17.34 -33.16
CA LEU A 891 13.97 17.44 -31.76
C LEU A 891 14.85 18.40 -30.96
N ALA A 892 16.14 18.51 -31.32
CA ALA A 892 17.05 19.50 -30.76
C ALA A 892 16.65 20.95 -31.12
N GLU A 893 16.13 21.19 -32.34
CA GLU A 893 15.55 22.48 -32.72
C GLU A 893 14.19 22.71 -32.05
N ALA A 894 13.31 21.70 -32.07
CA ALA A 894 11.96 21.75 -31.53
C ALA A 894 11.96 22.13 -30.04
N LEU A 895 12.72 21.38 -29.23
CA LEU A 895 12.84 21.60 -27.78
C LEU A 895 13.88 22.66 -27.41
N GLY A 896 14.87 22.91 -28.27
CA GLY A 896 16.04 23.73 -27.98
C GLY A 896 17.15 22.87 -27.33
N PRO A 897 18.44 23.20 -27.54
CA PRO A 897 19.56 22.30 -27.24
C PRO A 897 19.67 21.92 -25.77
N ASP A 898 19.33 22.82 -24.84
CA ASP A 898 19.41 22.54 -23.40
C ASP A 898 18.25 21.70 -22.89
N MET A 899 17.01 22.00 -23.29
CA MET A 899 15.85 21.16 -22.99
C MET A 899 16.01 19.76 -23.61
N HIS A 900 16.47 19.68 -24.86
CA HIS A 900 16.74 18.42 -25.56
C HIS A 900 17.76 17.55 -24.82
N ARG A 901 18.93 18.12 -24.49
CA ARG A 901 19.97 17.45 -23.70
C ARG A 901 19.43 17.00 -22.34
N THR A 902 18.79 17.91 -21.61
CA THR A 902 18.26 17.66 -20.25
C THR A 902 17.21 16.54 -20.27
N PHE A 903 16.24 16.61 -21.19
CA PHE A 903 15.21 15.60 -21.36
C PHE A 903 15.79 14.23 -21.75
N CYS A 904 16.68 14.18 -22.75
CA CYS A 904 17.30 12.93 -23.19
C CYS A 904 18.18 12.30 -22.10
N ALA A 905 18.86 13.10 -21.28
CA ALA A 905 19.63 12.62 -20.13
C ALA A 905 18.72 12.01 -19.05
N ILE A 906 17.66 12.73 -18.65
CA ILE A 906 16.66 12.23 -17.70
C ILE A 906 16.06 10.90 -18.18
N LYS A 907 15.68 10.80 -19.46
CA LYS A 907 15.09 9.57 -20.00
C LYS A 907 16.07 8.40 -20.14
N ALA A 908 17.33 8.67 -20.44
CA ALA A 908 18.38 7.65 -20.38
C ALA A 908 18.59 7.11 -18.94
N ALA A 909 18.57 7.99 -17.93
CA ALA A 909 18.68 7.62 -16.52
C ALA A 909 17.45 6.85 -16.00
N GLU A 910 16.23 7.30 -16.32
CA GLU A 910 14.99 6.58 -16.01
C GLU A 910 14.97 5.18 -16.65
N HIS A 911 15.37 5.07 -17.92
CA HIS A 911 15.52 3.79 -18.60
C HIS A 911 16.55 2.89 -17.90
N ALA A 912 17.72 3.41 -17.53
CA ALA A 912 18.73 2.65 -16.80
C ALA A 912 18.25 2.20 -15.41
N ARG A 913 17.40 2.98 -14.74
CA ARG A 913 16.75 2.63 -13.47
C ARG A 913 15.73 1.49 -13.65
N VAL A 914 14.95 1.51 -14.72
CA VAL A 914 13.99 0.42 -15.04
C VAL A 914 14.72 -0.85 -15.49
N ALA A 915 15.66 -0.76 -16.43
CA ALA A 915 16.35 -1.91 -17.02
C ALA A 915 17.22 -2.72 -16.04
N ARG A 916 17.57 -2.16 -14.87
CA ARG A 916 18.26 -2.87 -13.77
C ARG A 916 17.32 -3.42 -12.69
N THR A 917 16.01 -3.20 -12.82
CA THR A 917 15.01 -3.62 -11.84
C THR A 917 14.37 -4.93 -12.26
N ILE A 918 14.57 -5.98 -11.47
CA ILE A 918 13.93 -7.28 -11.68
C ILE A 918 12.45 -7.19 -11.27
N ALA A 919 11.54 -7.48 -12.19
CA ALA A 919 10.10 -7.48 -11.97
C ALA A 919 9.62 -8.85 -11.45
N ASP A 920 8.44 -8.92 -10.81
CA ASP A 920 7.90 -10.21 -10.33
C ASP A 920 7.73 -11.22 -11.50
N VAL A 921 7.39 -10.75 -12.72
CA VAL A 921 7.32 -11.59 -13.95
C VAL A 921 8.65 -12.24 -14.36
N ASP A 922 9.80 -11.63 -14.03
CA ASP A 922 11.10 -12.25 -14.31
C ASP A 922 11.32 -13.47 -13.40
N TYR A 923 10.81 -13.43 -12.17
CA TYR A 923 10.83 -14.58 -11.27
C TYR A 923 9.85 -15.66 -11.77
N ASP A 924 8.62 -15.28 -12.12
CA ASP A 924 7.57 -16.20 -12.58
C ASP A 924 7.99 -16.97 -13.86
N LEU A 925 8.71 -16.32 -14.78
CA LEU A 925 9.18 -16.93 -16.02
C LEU A 925 10.48 -17.73 -15.84
N TYR A 926 11.45 -17.23 -15.07
CA TYR A 926 12.83 -17.72 -15.14
C TYR A 926 13.34 -18.41 -13.87
N LEU A 927 12.83 -18.12 -12.67
CA LEU A 927 13.40 -18.59 -11.38
C LEU A 927 13.50 -20.12 -11.24
N HIS A 928 12.68 -20.86 -11.98
CA HIS A 928 12.64 -22.33 -11.98
C HIS A 928 12.86 -22.94 -13.37
N THR A 929 13.21 -22.11 -14.37
CA THR A 929 13.24 -22.48 -15.80
C THR A 929 14.65 -22.34 -16.41
N VAL A 930 15.50 -21.47 -15.84
CA VAL A 930 16.84 -21.11 -16.33
C VAL A 930 17.92 -21.45 -15.31
#